data_AF-A0AAN6JSZ0-F1
#
_entry.id   AF-A0AAN6JSZ0-F1
#
_cell.length_a   1.000
_cell.length_b   1.000
_cell.length_c   1.000
_cell.angle_alpha   90.00
_cell.angle_beta   90.00
_cell.angle_gamma   90.00
#
_symmetry.space_group_name_H-M   'P 1'
#
loop_
_entity.id
_entity.type
_entity.pdbx_description
1 polymer ?
#
loop_
_entity_poly.entity_id
_entity_poly.type
_entity_poly.pdbx_seq_one_letter_code
_entity_poly.pdbx_strand_id
1 'polypeptide(L)'
;MAVAAAPGDAVGPHGLVLAVDVQLHQMSALVFNPYTSCLTPPSPLSNDSGTTSSSASSNSTDPAIIWQQTVDFDTSFPEFQTKRGIYTASMHGNQSSPKSALTPVGLLVKALDAILDNLSEATFDNISNSVVDFSAASICSQPLSDRKESVMSRITSIGVSGVVDVPILLSSTAVEFLAILDPTKSLTAQLGCPSFFAVPFVPNQKDWTLDTEAASIEAAFSQLQTHLGSVVPQSESTTLSPRTTAAADRMRFAASLLRIRSAAEKELSTSRLEDADTLATAWQRIGKVTTMAGLIVSLLTGELPSWSPDEAACTLMTNASSGTWDLSKLAVVGGSFTSQLVDALGDVAFDLTGEGVQPGRWLSQRFRLSSECKILPPVTSQVALATSCLLQPGDAIVQLGLDDSLIVAAGSGPLRAGPDNVIIPIPTTSVNRGDSVSMPTYLHLVRYEGHGVARKIVRTAYCNDRWSVVERLANVVPCGGSIGLDDKLFTRVVITSGIHDIRRFERGCRVTEFSDLRANARCLLEGQALTIRADLYKLRDSIAETTEADNASTNAAQHMRRRVFAVGKPASNRTIVSILSAALGSPLLIPAEYLEMASAAEDEARDSARRGAGPRSNPTQNGKIDPRSLSTASSGFGSRSPPADDSMRLAVKPGVCRQLLGTALYTLAMQFRSDRRAADEATELHPMVTAVLRHVGALSDNHATQVAQPRDEIRTGPLNCKSVAHLELAGVYTALALEYERLVHVGELDRAEMESTINHSVALPMPVCLLS
;
A
#
# COMPACT_ATOMS: atom_id res chain seq x y z
N MET A 1 63.40 7.07 -6.87
CA MET A 1 62.58 5.85 -7.03
C MET A 1 61.15 6.18 -6.65
N ALA A 2 60.39 6.71 -7.61
CA ALA A 2 58.96 6.95 -7.47
C ALA A 2 58.28 5.91 -8.36
N VAL A 3 57.54 4.98 -7.75
CA VAL A 3 56.75 3.99 -8.47
C VAL A 3 55.48 4.70 -8.92
N ALA A 4 55.37 4.87 -10.24
CA ALA A 4 54.16 5.33 -10.90
C ALA A 4 53.04 4.30 -10.66
N ALA A 5 51.96 4.72 -10.02
CA ALA A 5 50.72 3.96 -9.98
C ALA A 5 50.15 3.91 -11.40
N ALA A 6 49.95 2.70 -11.90
CA ALA A 6 49.26 2.46 -13.16
C ALA A 6 47.81 2.98 -13.06
N PRO A 7 47.22 3.51 -14.15
CA PRO A 7 45.80 3.81 -14.20
C PRO A 7 45.05 2.49 -14.06
N GLY A 8 44.34 2.34 -12.94
CA GLY A 8 43.51 1.16 -12.66
C GLY A 8 42.42 0.98 -13.71
N ASP A 9 42.14 -0.29 -13.98
CA ASP A 9 41.19 -0.79 -14.96
C ASP A 9 39.81 -0.10 -14.87
N ALA A 10 39.36 0.42 -16.02
CA ALA A 10 38.03 0.98 -16.23
C ALA A 10 36.98 -0.15 -16.27
N VAL A 11 36.55 -0.61 -15.10
CA VAL A 11 35.24 -1.25 -14.94
C VAL A 11 34.21 -0.11 -14.89
N GLY A 12 33.26 -0.08 -15.81
CA GLY A 12 32.26 1.00 -15.88
C GLY A 12 31.57 1.25 -14.53
N PRO A 13 31.49 2.50 -14.04
CA PRO A 13 31.22 2.88 -12.64
C PRO A 13 29.72 2.85 -12.25
N HIS A 14 28.88 2.13 -12.98
CA HIS A 14 27.44 2.27 -12.85
C HIS A 14 26.89 1.43 -11.69
N GLY A 15 26.60 2.11 -10.58
CA GLY A 15 26.03 1.54 -9.36
C GLY A 15 24.56 1.12 -9.51
N LEU A 16 24.21 0.00 -8.90
CA LEU A 16 22.84 -0.54 -8.86
C LEU A 16 22.10 -0.09 -7.60
N VAL A 17 20.78 -0.05 -7.69
CA VAL A 17 19.89 0.31 -6.59
C VAL A 17 19.06 -0.89 -6.18
N LEU A 18 19.10 -1.26 -4.91
CA LEU A 18 18.20 -2.25 -4.33
C LEU A 18 17.02 -1.53 -3.66
N ALA A 19 15.81 -1.79 -4.12
CA ALA A 19 14.59 -1.37 -3.46
C ALA A 19 13.93 -2.56 -2.75
N VAL A 20 13.48 -2.36 -1.52
CA VAL A 20 12.73 -3.34 -0.73
C VAL A 20 11.40 -2.72 -0.31
N ASP A 21 10.29 -3.45 -0.46
CA ASP A 21 8.96 -3.04 0.02
C ASP A 21 8.42 -4.12 0.95
N VAL A 22 7.97 -3.69 2.14
CA VAL A 22 7.45 -4.57 3.19
C VAL A 22 5.95 -4.33 3.39
N GLN A 23 5.18 -5.39 3.21
CA GLN A 23 3.74 -5.41 3.42
C GLN A 23 3.38 -6.49 4.45
N LEU A 24 2.14 -6.47 4.95
CA LEU A 24 1.69 -7.42 5.98
C LEU A 24 1.74 -8.89 5.55
N HIS A 25 1.63 -9.17 4.24
CA HIS A 25 1.49 -10.54 3.71
C HIS A 25 2.68 -10.99 2.86
N GLN A 26 3.60 -10.07 2.54
CA GLN A 26 4.71 -10.34 1.64
C GLN A 26 5.81 -9.30 1.82
N MET A 27 7.04 -9.68 1.45
CA MET A 27 8.17 -8.78 1.26
C MET A 27 8.65 -8.90 -0.18
N SER A 28 8.87 -7.79 -0.85
CA SER A 28 9.39 -7.79 -2.22
C SER A 28 10.66 -6.97 -2.32
N ALA A 29 11.51 -7.33 -3.27
CA ALA A 29 12.72 -6.60 -3.57
C ALA A 29 12.97 -6.56 -5.08
N LEU A 30 13.62 -5.49 -5.53
CA LEU A 30 13.93 -5.22 -6.92
C LEU A 30 15.30 -4.55 -7.01
N VAL A 31 16.12 -5.00 -7.97
CA VAL A 31 17.36 -4.32 -8.33
C VAL A 31 17.17 -3.57 -9.64
N PHE A 32 17.45 -2.28 -9.59
CA PHE A 32 17.30 -1.34 -10.69
C PHE A 32 18.66 -0.83 -11.16
N ASN A 33 18.86 -0.80 -12.48
CA ASN A 33 20.04 -0.24 -13.14
C ASN A 33 19.68 1.15 -13.73
N PRO A 34 20.19 2.24 -13.15
CA PRO A 34 19.87 3.59 -13.61
C PRO A 34 20.55 4.02 -14.91
N TYR A 35 21.46 3.21 -15.47
CA TYR A 35 22.30 3.59 -16.62
C TYR A 35 22.06 2.75 -17.88
N THR A 36 20.95 2.01 -17.96
CA THR A 36 20.62 1.30 -19.21
C THR A 36 20.26 2.32 -20.28
N SER A 37 21.22 2.68 -21.12
CA SER A 37 20.99 3.51 -22.29
C SER A 37 19.96 2.82 -23.19
N CYS A 38 18.95 3.57 -23.65
CA CYS A 38 18.10 3.15 -24.76
C CYS A 38 19.01 2.80 -25.94
N LEU A 39 19.22 1.50 -26.19
CA LEU A 39 19.80 1.05 -27.44
C LEU A 39 18.99 1.71 -28.57
N THR A 40 19.73 2.41 -29.43
CA THR A 40 19.30 3.25 -30.56
C THR A 40 17.94 2.87 -31.19
N PRO A 41 17.09 3.85 -31.55
CA PRO A 41 15.88 3.57 -32.31
C PRO A 41 16.26 2.84 -33.62
N PRO A 42 15.48 1.84 -34.06
CA PRO A 42 15.75 1.14 -35.30
C PRO A 42 15.80 2.16 -36.44
N SER A 43 16.91 2.19 -37.17
CA SER A 43 17.13 3.12 -38.27
C SER A 43 15.99 3.01 -39.30
N PRO A 44 15.46 4.13 -39.82
CA PRO A 44 14.39 4.09 -40.81
C PRO A 44 15.00 3.89 -42.20
N LEU A 45 15.26 2.64 -42.60
CA LEU A 45 15.67 2.33 -43.98
C LEU A 45 15.15 0.96 -44.42
N SER A 46 13.98 0.95 -45.05
CA SER A 46 13.80 0.62 -46.48
C SER A 46 12.35 0.20 -46.72
N ASN A 47 11.71 0.89 -47.65
CA ASN A 47 10.44 0.50 -48.21
C ASN A 47 10.60 -0.87 -48.87
N ASP A 48 9.84 -1.86 -48.43
CA ASP A 48 9.32 -2.87 -49.36
C ASP A 48 7.93 -3.35 -48.91
N SER A 49 7.01 -3.20 -49.85
CA SER A 49 5.60 -3.55 -49.78
C SER A 49 5.40 -5.06 -49.80
N GLY A 50 4.72 -5.60 -48.78
CA GLY A 50 4.28 -7.01 -48.79
C GLY A 50 3.43 -7.36 -47.58
N THR A 51 2.12 -7.45 -47.78
CA THR A 51 1.11 -7.89 -46.82
C THR A 51 1.38 -9.29 -46.26
N THR A 52 1.69 -9.41 -44.97
CA THR A 52 1.22 -10.49 -44.08
C THR A 52 1.38 -10.05 -42.62
N SER A 53 0.29 -10.07 -41.87
CA SER A 53 0.21 -9.84 -40.43
C SER A 53 0.91 -10.97 -39.66
N SER A 54 2.08 -10.69 -39.09
CA SER A 54 2.70 -11.52 -38.06
C SER A 54 2.85 -10.70 -36.78
N SER A 55 2.18 -11.19 -35.73
CA SER A 55 2.19 -10.71 -34.36
C SER A 55 3.59 -10.57 -33.79
N ALA A 56 4.05 -9.34 -33.57
CA ALA A 56 5.21 -9.05 -32.75
C ALA A 56 4.84 -9.30 -31.28
N SER A 57 5.40 -10.37 -30.69
CA SER A 57 5.28 -10.68 -29.28
C SER A 57 6.02 -9.62 -28.46
N SER A 58 5.27 -8.79 -27.73
CA SER A 58 5.76 -7.81 -26.78
C SER A 58 6.36 -8.49 -25.54
N ASN A 59 7.68 -8.68 -25.54
CA ASN A 59 8.42 -9.05 -24.33
C ASN A 59 8.60 -7.79 -23.47
N SER A 60 7.76 -7.60 -22.44
CA SER A 60 7.60 -6.36 -21.65
C SER A 60 8.38 -6.33 -20.33
N THR A 61 9.67 -6.69 -20.33
CA THR A 61 10.56 -6.37 -19.19
C THR A 61 11.30 -5.08 -19.48
N ASP A 62 11.02 -4.03 -18.70
CA ASP A 62 11.76 -2.77 -18.75
C ASP A 62 13.25 -3.06 -18.56
N PRO A 63 14.13 -2.73 -19.52
CA PRO A 63 15.55 -3.13 -19.50
C PRO A 63 16.31 -2.65 -18.26
N ALA A 64 15.78 -1.63 -17.56
CA ALA A 64 16.38 -1.11 -16.34
C ALA A 64 16.20 -2.02 -15.11
N ILE A 65 15.27 -2.99 -15.12
CA ILE A 65 15.04 -3.91 -14.00
C ILE A 65 15.79 -5.21 -14.25
N ILE A 66 16.79 -5.49 -13.42
CA ILE A 66 17.70 -6.64 -13.60
C ILE A 66 17.34 -7.83 -12.72
N TRP A 67 16.67 -7.60 -11.59
CA TRP A 67 16.27 -8.65 -10.68
C TRP A 67 15.04 -8.23 -9.89
N GLN A 68 14.11 -9.16 -9.65
CA GLN A 68 12.94 -8.93 -8.81
C GLN A 68 12.56 -10.23 -8.12
N GLN A 69 12.25 -10.15 -6.84
CA GLN A 69 11.73 -11.27 -6.06
C GLN A 69 10.65 -10.82 -5.09
N THR A 70 9.68 -11.70 -4.87
CA THR A 70 8.65 -11.56 -3.84
C THR A 70 8.64 -12.82 -2.99
N VAL A 71 8.74 -12.64 -1.67
CA VAL A 71 8.57 -13.67 -0.66
C VAL A 71 7.17 -13.51 -0.07
N ASP A 72 6.26 -14.40 -0.47
CA ASP A 72 4.93 -14.50 0.12
C ASP A 72 5.03 -15.28 1.44
N PHE A 73 4.52 -14.69 2.53
CA PHE A 73 4.77 -15.20 3.88
C PHE A 73 4.11 -16.55 4.15
N ASP A 74 2.89 -16.77 3.65
CA ASP A 74 2.14 -17.99 3.93
C ASP A 74 2.74 -19.20 3.20
N THR A 75 3.20 -18.98 1.97
CA THR A 75 3.76 -20.04 1.13
C THR A 75 5.22 -20.32 1.44
N SER A 76 6.00 -19.28 1.75
CA SER A 76 7.44 -19.42 2.02
C SER A 76 7.73 -19.87 3.44
N PHE A 77 6.88 -19.50 4.40
CA PHE A 77 7.09 -19.75 5.83
C PHE A 77 5.84 -20.34 6.52
N PRO A 78 5.33 -21.50 6.05
CA PRO A 78 4.11 -22.10 6.57
C PRO A 78 4.17 -22.45 8.07
N GLU A 79 5.36 -22.58 8.64
CA GLU A 79 5.58 -22.82 10.07
C GLU A 79 5.08 -21.68 10.98
N PHE A 80 4.95 -20.46 10.47
CA PHE A 80 4.33 -19.35 11.22
C PHE A 80 2.80 -19.42 11.24
N GLN A 81 2.21 -20.37 10.48
CA GLN A 81 0.77 -20.63 10.41
C GLN A 81 -0.07 -19.38 10.10
N THR A 82 0.51 -18.45 9.33
CA THR A 82 -0.19 -17.25 8.92
C THR A 82 -1.18 -17.55 7.81
N LYS A 83 -2.23 -16.73 7.74
CA LYS A 83 -3.11 -16.63 6.58
C LYS A 83 -3.14 -15.17 6.17
N ARG A 84 -2.60 -14.91 4.99
CA ARG A 84 -2.34 -13.60 4.41
C ARG A 84 -1.40 -12.78 5.30
N GLY A 85 -0.37 -13.44 5.83
CA GLY A 85 0.57 -12.87 6.81
C GLY A 85 0.01 -12.61 8.20
N ILE A 86 -1.26 -12.94 8.44
CA ILE A 86 -1.93 -12.74 9.73
C ILE A 86 -1.95 -14.05 10.50
N TYR A 87 -1.43 -14.02 11.72
CA TYR A 87 -1.65 -15.08 12.69
C TYR A 87 -2.95 -14.83 13.44
N THR A 88 -3.82 -15.84 13.49
CA THR A 88 -5.03 -15.81 14.32
C THR A 88 -4.90 -16.87 15.39
N ALA A 89 -4.82 -16.45 16.65
CA ALA A 89 -4.73 -17.37 17.76
C ALA A 89 -6.05 -18.16 17.88
N SER A 90 -6.06 -19.41 17.43
CA SER A 90 -7.16 -20.32 17.71
C SER A 90 -6.98 -20.87 19.12
N MET A 91 -7.51 -20.19 20.13
CA MET A 91 -7.61 -20.74 21.48
C MET A 91 -8.39 -22.07 21.41
N HIS A 92 -7.69 -23.20 21.54
CA HIS A 92 -8.31 -24.48 21.83
C HIS A 92 -8.98 -24.36 23.20
N GLY A 93 -10.32 -24.23 23.24
CA GLY A 93 -11.08 -24.49 24.47
C GLY A 93 -12.34 -23.68 24.72
N ASN A 94 -12.50 -22.46 24.19
CA ASN A 94 -13.75 -21.70 24.39
C ASN A 94 -14.07 -20.84 23.15
N GLN A 95 -15.25 -21.07 22.55
CA GLN A 95 -15.68 -20.48 21.28
C GLN A 95 -16.07 -18.99 21.36
N SER A 96 -15.77 -18.27 22.45
CA SER A 96 -16.33 -16.95 22.73
C SER A 96 -15.35 -15.78 22.76
N SER A 97 -14.03 -16.00 22.68
CA SER A 97 -13.07 -14.88 22.61
C SER A 97 -12.89 -14.40 21.16
N PRO A 98 -12.94 -13.09 20.90
CA PRO A 98 -12.76 -12.55 19.56
C PRO A 98 -11.35 -12.87 19.01
N LYS A 99 -11.28 -13.25 17.73
CA LYS A 99 -10.01 -13.60 17.08
C LYS A 99 -9.20 -12.33 16.81
N SER A 100 -8.18 -12.06 17.60
CA SER A 100 -7.21 -11.00 17.31
C SER A 100 -6.36 -11.35 16.09
N ALA A 101 -6.12 -10.36 15.24
CA ALA A 101 -5.23 -10.46 14.10
C ALA A 101 -3.83 -9.99 14.49
N LEU A 102 -2.86 -10.90 14.53
CA LEU A 102 -1.51 -10.64 15.01
C LEU A 102 -0.49 -10.81 13.89
N THR A 103 0.58 -10.02 13.93
CA THR A 103 1.75 -10.15 13.05
C THR A 103 2.92 -10.74 13.86
N PRO A 104 3.45 -11.93 13.47
CA PRO A 104 4.67 -12.47 14.06
C PRO A 104 5.89 -11.67 13.58
N VAL A 105 6.57 -10.95 14.46
CA VAL A 105 7.65 -10.02 14.03
C VAL A 105 8.89 -10.75 13.51
N GLY A 106 9.16 -11.97 13.98
CA GLY A 106 10.24 -12.82 13.47
C GLY A 106 10.09 -13.24 12.01
N LEU A 107 8.86 -13.21 11.48
CA LEU A 107 8.56 -13.49 10.07
C LEU A 107 9.24 -12.48 9.14
N LEU A 108 9.31 -11.21 9.56
CA LEU A 108 9.95 -10.14 8.79
C LEU A 108 11.46 -10.34 8.69
N VAL A 109 12.10 -10.78 9.78
CA VAL A 109 13.53 -11.10 9.81
C VAL A 109 13.85 -12.26 8.86
N LYS A 110 13.02 -13.32 8.90
CA LYS A 110 13.19 -14.49 8.05
C LYS A 110 12.96 -14.18 6.57
N ALA A 111 12.00 -13.32 6.27
CA ALA A 111 11.76 -12.85 4.91
C ALA A 111 12.96 -12.06 4.36
N LEU A 112 13.57 -11.20 5.18
CA LEU A 112 14.77 -10.45 4.78
C LEU A 112 15.95 -11.38 4.51
N ASP A 113 16.23 -12.34 5.41
CA ASP A 113 17.26 -13.36 5.20
C ASP A 113 17.07 -14.06 3.85
N ALA A 114 15.84 -14.52 3.56
CA ALA A 114 15.54 -15.21 2.31
C ALA A 114 15.77 -14.32 1.07
N ILE A 115 15.38 -13.05 1.10
CA ILE A 115 15.61 -12.12 -0.02
C ILE A 115 17.11 -11.90 -0.25
N LEU A 116 17.87 -11.66 0.81
CA LEU A 116 19.31 -11.38 0.71
C LEU A 116 20.10 -12.62 0.27
N ASP A 117 19.78 -13.79 0.79
CA ASP A 117 20.41 -15.05 0.38
C ASP A 117 20.15 -15.31 -1.12
N ASN A 118 18.91 -15.18 -1.59
CA ASN A 118 18.58 -15.34 -3.01
C ASN A 118 19.24 -14.30 -3.92
N LEU A 119 19.33 -13.04 -3.46
CA LEU A 119 20.03 -11.99 -4.19
C LEU A 119 21.55 -12.24 -4.27
N SER A 120 22.13 -12.84 -3.24
CA SER A 120 23.56 -13.18 -3.22
C SER A 120 23.93 -14.27 -4.23
N GLU A 121 22.99 -15.17 -4.53
CA GLU A 121 23.14 -16.20 -5.56
C GLU A 121 22.92 -15.68 -7.00
N ALA A 122 22.35 -14.47 -7.13
CA ALA A 122 22.10 -13.85 -8.43
C ALA A 122 23.41 -13.34 -9.06
N THR A 123 23.73 -13.87 -10.24
CA THR A 123 24.83 -13.41 -11.10
C THR A 123 24.27 -12.88 -12.41
N PHE A 124 25.01 -11.99 -13.08
CA PHE A 124 24.59 -11.44 -14.38
C PHE A 124 24.40 -12.53 -15.45
N ASP A 125 25.20 -13.61 -15.41
CA ASP A 125 25.04 -14.77 -16.30
C ASP A 125 23.75 -15.56 -16.05
N ASN A 126 23.35 -15.68 -14.79
CA ASN A 126 22.11 -16.39 -14.44
C ASN A 126 20.88 -15.55 -14.81
N ILE A 127 20.99 -14.23 -14.69
CA ILE A 127 19.93 -13.28 -15.05
C ILE A 127 19.72 -13.26 -16.57
N SER A 128 20.79 -13.15 -17.37
CA SER A 128 20.70 -13.11 -18.83
C SER A 128 20.11 -14.38 -19.44
N ASN A 129 20.38 -15.55 -18.86
CA ASN A 129 19.82 -16.83 -19.32
C ASN A 129 18.34 -17.04 -18.93
N SER A 130 17.82 -16.29 -17.96
CA SER A 130 16.39 -16.31 -17.59
C SER A 130 15.52 -15.38 -18.46
N VAL A 131 16.16 -14.48 -19.21
CA VAL A 131 15.56 -13.54 -20.18
C VAL A 131 15.98 -13.99 -21.57
N VAL A 132 15.32 -15.00 -22.13
CA VAL A 132 15.79 -15.72 -23.34
C VAL A 132 15.94 -14.82 -24.59
N ASP A 133 17.10 -15.01 -25.25
CA ASP A 133 17.55 -14.62 -26.60
C ASP A 133 17.73 -13.14 -26.96
N PHE A 134 18.90 -12.59 -26.60
CA PHE A 134 19.55 -11.56 -27.40
C PHE A 134 20.76 -12.15 -28.15
N SER A 135 20.64 -12.34 -29.46
CA SER A 135 21.81 -12.50 -30.33
C SER A 135 22.50 -11.13 -30.49
N ALA A 136 23.31 -10.75 -29.51
CA ALA A 136 24.28 -9.67 -29.66
C ALA A 136 25.67 -10.28 -29.85
N ALA A 137 25.84 -11.07 -30.91
CA ALA A 137 27.17 -11.38 -31.44
C ALA A 137 27.58 -10.23 -32.37
N SER A 138 28.09 -9.13 -31.82
CA SER A 138 29.04 -8.28 -32.53
C SER A 138 29.71 -7.25 -31.61
N ILE A 139 31.03 -7.40 -31.48
CA ILE A 139 32.04 -6.39 -31.09
C ILE A 139 32.15 -6.08 -29.59
N CYS A 140 32.81 -6.99 -28.87
CA CYS A 140 34.02 -6.66 -28.10
C CYS A 140 34.76 -7.96 -27.73
N SER A 141 35.68 -8.40 -28.57
CA SER A 141 36.53 -9.56 -28.31
C SER A 141 37.72 -9.13 -27.44
N GLN A 142 37.55 -9.18 -26.12
CA GLN A 142 38.67 -9.40 -25.20
C GLN A 142 38.34 -10.60 -24.30
N PRO A 143 39.29 -11.54 -24.10
CA PRO A 143 39.06 -12.72 -23.28
C PRO A 143 39.17 -12.32 -21.80
N LEU A 144 38.05 -11.99 -21.16
CA LEU A 144 37.96 -11.82 -19.72
C LEU A 144 37.83 -13.21 -19.07
N SER A 145 38.93 -13.71 -18.55
CA SER A 145 38.97 -14.86 -17.65
C SER A 145 38.40 -14.51 -16.26
N ASP A 146 37.50 -15.36 -15.76
CA ASP A 146 37.42 -15.83 -14.36
C ASP A 146 36.82 -14.98 -13.20
N ARG A 147 35.93 -14.01 -13.43
CA ARG A 147 35.06 -13.53 -12.33
C ARG A 147 33.60 -13.40 -12.74
N LYS A 148 32.76 -14.35 -12.31
CA LYS A 148 31.32 -14.15 -12.20
C LYS A 148 31.06 -13.03 -11.19
N GLU A 149 30.87 -11.80 -11.67
CA GLU A 149 30.52 -10.69 -10.80
C GLU A 149 29.12 -10.90 -10.21
N SER A 150 29.02 -10.80 -8.89
CA SER A 150 27.75 -10.88 -8.18
C SER A 150 27.00 -9.57 -8.33
N VAL A 151 25.68 -9.64 -8.53
CA VAL A 151 24.81 -8.45 -8.53
C VAL A 151 24.96 -7.67 -7.22
N MET A 152 25.10 -8.40 -6.11
CA MET A 152 25.24 -7.84 -4.76
C MET A 152 26.41 -6.87 -4.65
N SER A 153 27.58 -7.21 -5.24
CA SER A 153 28.78 -6.34 -5.18
C SER A 153 28.65 -5.02 -5.93
N ARG A 154 27.65 -4.88 -6.82
CA ARG A 154 27.40 -3.67 -7.60
C ARG A 154 26.32 -2.77 -7.01
N ILE A 155 25.68 -3.17 -5.92
CA ILE A 155 24.68 -2.35 -5.24
C ILE A 155 25.39 -1.19 -4.53
N THR A 156 25.04 0.03 -4.90
CA THR A 156 25.57 1.27 -4.34
C THR A 156 24.56 2.00 -3.47
N SER A 157 23.28 1.65 -3.57
CA SER A 157 22.28 2.21 -2.67
C SER A 157 21.13 1.27 -2.42
N ILE A 158 20.57 1.36 -1.20
CA ILE A 158 19.43 0.56 -0.76
C ILE A 158 18.33 1.50 -0.26
N GLY A 159 17.14 1.33 -0.81
CA GLY A 159 15.90 1.99 -0.37
C GLY A 159 14.94 0.98 0.23
N VAL A 160 14.25 1.38 1.30
CA VAL A 160 13.23 0.55 1.94
C VAL A 160 11.92 1.33 2.04
N SER A 161 10.84 0.73 1.60
CA SER A 161 9.48 1.21 1.82
C SER A 161 8.62 0.23 2.60
N GLY A 162 7.57 0.72 3.23
CA GLY A 162 6.56 -0.15 3.84
C GLY A 162 5.34 0.60 4.35
N VAL A 163 4.33 -0.18 4.74
CA VAL A 163 3.10 0.37 5.33
C VAL A 163 3.25 0.49 6.85
N VAL A 164 2.79 1.62 7.42
CA VAL A 164 2.84 1.91 8.86
C VAL A 164 1.56 1.44 9.54
N ASP A 165 1.47 0.12 9.76
CA ASP A 165 0.27 -0.50 10.33
C ASP A 165 0.54 -1.28 11.63
N VAL A 166 1.80 -1.58 11.92
CA VAL A 166 2.21 -2.45 13.03
C VAL A 166 3.37 -1.79 13.78
N PRO A 167 3.22 -1.49 15.09
CA PRO A 167 4.35 -1.04 15.91
C PRO A 167 5.28 -2.20 16.19
N ILE A 168 6.51 -2.14 15.72
CA ILE A 168 7.56 -3.11 16.08
C ILE A 168 8.20 -2.64 17.38
N LEU A 169 8.06 -3.44 18.44
CA LEU A 169 8.59 -3.15 19.77
C LEU A 169 9.90 -3.90 19.98
N LEU A 170 11.00 -3.15 20.00
CA LEU A 170 12.35 -3.67 20.24
C LEU A 170 12.69 -3.59 21.72
N SER A 171 13.44 -4.58 22.20
CA SER A 171 13.90 -4.63 23.58
C SER A 171 14.93 -3.51 23.87
N SER A 172 15.15 -3.20 25.14
CA SER A 172 16.23 -2.29 25.58
C SER A 172 17.63 -2.75 25.16
N THR A 173 17.82 -4.05 24.92
CA THR A 173 19.08 -4.65 24.46
C THR A 173 19.22 -4.71 22.94
N ALA A 174 18.22 -4.29 22.16
CA ALA A 174 18.21 -4.46 20.71
C ALA A 174 19.38 -3.76 20.01
N VAL A 175 19.76 -2.55 20.45
CA VAL A 175 20.91 -1.80 19.91
C VAL A 175 22.21 -2.58 20.09
N GLU A 176 22.40 -3.18 21.27
CA GLU A 176 23.59 -3.99 21.56
C GLU A 176 23.64 -5.23 20.66
N PHE A 177 22.49 -5.89 20.44
CA PHE A 177 22.39 -7.05 19.55
C PHE A 177 22.74 -6.71 18.10
N LEU A 178 22.28 -5.56 17.58
CA LEU A 178 22.62 -5.13 16.21
C LEU A 178 24.13 -4.91 16.02
N ALA A 179 24.82 -4.39 17.05
CA ALA A 179 26.25 -4.12 17.01
C ALA A 179 27.12 -5.40 17.01
N ILE A 180 26.61 -6.51 17.55
CA ILE A 180 27.36 -7.78 17.73
C ILE A 180 26.93 -8.90 16.78
N LEU A 181 26.15 -8.60 15.74
CA LEU A 181 25.70 -9.59 14.75
C LEU A 181 26.87 -10.33 14.10
N ASP A 182 26.81 -11.67 14.15
CA ASP A 182 27.77 -12.60 13.56
C ASP A 182 27.46 -12.79 12.06
N PRO A 183 28.37 -12.39 11.14
CA PRO A 183 28.16 -12.52 9.69
C PRO A 183 28.02 -13.97 9.22
N THR A 184 28.51 -14.94 9.98
CA THR A 184 28.46 -16.36 9.61
C THR A 184 27.06 -16.96 9.77
N LYS A 185 26.20 -16.32 10.56
CA LYS A 185 24.84 -16.79 10.86
C LYS A 185 23.79 -15.89 10.20
N SER A 186 22.62 -16.45 9.92
CA SER A 186 21.46 -15.67 9.49
C SER A 186 20.94 -14.78 10.62
N LEU A 187 20.15 -13.75 10.30
CA LEU A 187 19.53 -12.90 11.31
C LEU A 187 18.53 -13.69 12.15
N THR A 188 17.74 -14.55 11.51
CA THR A 188 16.73 -15.39 12.17
C THR A 188 17.32 -16.32 13.24
N ALA A 189 18.58 -16.76 13.07
CA ALA A 189 19.26 -17.61 14.05
C ALA A 189 19.80 -16.83 15.27
N GLN A 190 19.87 -15.50 15.19
CA GLN A 190 20.49 -14.64 16.20
C GLN A 190 19.48 -13.76 16.92
N LEU A 191 18.42 -13.36 16.23
CA LEU A 191 17.41 -12.43 16.71
C LEU A 191 16.17 -13.20 17.19
N GLY A 192 15.80 -12.99 18.44
CA GLY A 192 14.68 -13.68 19.07
C GLY A 192 13.93 -12.81 20.06
N CYS A 193 12.87 -13.37 20.64
CA CYS A 193 12.11 -12.79 21.74
C CYS A 193 12.46 -13.54 23.03
N PRO A 194 12.66 -12.87 24.19
CA PRO A 194 12.51 -11.44 24.42
C PRO A 194 13.79 -10.60 24.23
N SER A 195 14.89 -11.22 23.77
CA SER A 195 16.21 -10.59 23.75
C SER A 195 16.35 -9.44 22.75
N PHE A 196 15.72 -9.54 21.58
CA PHE A 196 15.73 -8.49 20.56
C PHE A 196 14.35 -7.83 20.39
N PHE A 197 13.29 -8.64 20.37
CA PHE A 197 11.91 -8.15 20.35
C PHE A 197 11.33 -8.13 21.75
N ALA A 198 10.67 -7.04 22.13
CA ALA A 198 9.93 -6.98 23.39
C ALA A 198 8.65 -7.84 23.34
N VAL A 199 8.03 -7.94 22.16
CA VAL A 199 6.80 -8.70 21.91
C VAL A 199 6.94 -9.52 20.63
N PRO A 200 6.61 -10.83 20.64
CA PRO A 200 6.74 -11.69 19.45
C PRO A 200 5.57 -11.56 18.46
N PHE A 201 4.39 -11.18 18.95
CA PHE A 201 3.17 -11.04 18.17
C PHE A 201 2.52 -9.69 18.45
N VAL A 202 2.38 -8.85 17.42
CA VAL A 202 1.81 -7.52 17.58
C VAL A 202 0.45 -7.44 16.86
N PRO A 203 -0.59 -6.87 17.48
CA PRO A 203 -1.82 -6.53 16.77
C PRO A 203 -1.54 -5.68 15.52
N ASN A 204 -2.24 -5.96 14.43
CA ASN A 204 -2.06 -5.24 13.16
C ASN A 204 -3.33 -4.52 12.72
N GLN A 205 -3.29 -3.78 11.61
CA GLN A 205 -4.45 -3.04 11.10
C GLN A 205 -5.69 -3.90 10.80
N LYS A 206 -5.55 -5.23 10.65
CA LYS A 206 -6.69 -6.15 10.45
C LYS A 206 -7.29 -6.63 11.77
N ASP A 207 -6.76 -6.18 12.90
CA ASP A 207 -7.29 -6.48 14.21
C ASP A 207 -8.42 -5.51 14.57
N TRP A 208 -9.63 -5.85 14.13
CA TRP A 208 -10.87 -5.15 14.49
C TRP A 208 -11.13 -5.14 16.00
N THR A 209 -10.46 -6.01 16.79
CA THR A 209 -10.63 -5.91 18.24
C THR A 209 -10.03 -4.61 18.78
N LEU A 210 -9.14 -3.93 18.04
CA LEU A 210 -8.56 -2.64 18.42
C LEU A 210 -9.55 -1.45 18.34
N ASP A 211 -10.77 -1.66 17.83
CA ASP A 211 -11.79 -0.60 17.71
C ASP A 211 -12.07 0.08 19.05
N THR A 212 -12.07 -0.71 20.13
CA THR A 212 -12.32 -0.23 21.49
C THR A 212 -11.23 0.70 21.98
N GLU A 213 -9.96 0.33 21.77
CA GLU A 213 -8.80 1.13 22.14
C GLU A 213 -8.73 2.40 21.29
N ALA A 214 -8.99 2.30 19.99
CA ALA A 214 -8.98 3.47 19.13
C ALA A 214 -10.09 4.48 19.49
N ALA A 215 -11.32 4.01 19.71
CA ALA A 215 -12.41 4.87 20.18
C ALA A 215 -12.11 5.50 21.55
N SER A 216 -11.40 4.78 22.43
CA SER A 216 -10.96 5.30 23.73
C SER A 216 -9.93 6.42 23.58
N ILE A 217 -8.98 6.28 22.66
CA ILE A 217 -7.98 7.33 22.37
C ILE A 217 -8.68 8.60 21.88
N GLU A 218 -9.63 8.46 20.97
CA GLU A 218 -10.36 9.61 20.42
C GLU A 218 -11.19 10.33 21.47
N ALA A 219 -11.95 9.57 22.27
CA ALA A 219 -12.76 10.13 23.34
C ALA A 219 -11.89 10.90 24.35
N ALA A 220 -10.75 10.32 24.76
CA ALA A 220 -9.82 10.96 25.68
C ALA A 220 -9.20 12.23 25.08
N PHE A 221 -8.83 12.19 23.80
CA PHE A 221 -8.25 13.35 23.12
C PHE A 221 -9.26 14.49 22.93
N SER A 222 -10.50 14.18 22.54
CA SER A 222 -11.59 15.17 22.46
C SER A 222 -11.83 15.84 23.81
N GLN A 223 -11.84 15.07 24.90
CA GLN A 223 -11.98 15.63 26.26
C GLN A 223 -10.81 16.57 26.60
N LEU A 224 -9.57 16.17 26.34
CA LEU A 224 -8.39 17.02 26.59
C LEU A 224 -8.45 18.34 25.81
N GLN A 225 -8.86 18.30 24.54
CA GLN A 225 -9.04 19.51 23.73
C GLN A 225 -10.10 20.44 24.31
N THR A 226 -11.24 19.91 24.79
CA THR A 226 -12.28 20.74 25.42
C THR A 226 -11.81 21.40 26.71
N HIS A 227 -10.94 20.74 27.49
CA HIS A 227 -10.39 21.31 28.72
C HIS A 227 -9.29 22.35 28.48
N LEU A 228 -8.49 22.19 27.42
CA LEU A 228 -7.42 23.13 27.06
C LEU A 228 -7.92 24.34 26.25
N GLY A 229 -9.10 24.25 25.62
CA GLY A 229 -9.66 25.26 24.71
C GLY A 229 -10.32 26.50 25.34
N SER A 230 -10.20 26.73 26.65
CA SER A 230 -10.87 27.88 27.31
C SER A 230 -10.12 29.24 27.21
N VAL A 231 -9.00 29.35 26.46
CA VAL A 231 -8.14 30.57 26.51
C VAL A 231 -7.79 31.20 25.15
N VAL A 232 -8.28 30.71 23.99
CA VAL A 232 -8.02 31.36 22.69
C VAL A 232 -9.34 31.86 22.06
N PRO A 233 -9.43 33.13 21.62
CA PRO A 233 -10.67 33.68 21.11
C PRO A 233 -11.08 32.99 19.80
N GLN A 234 -12.36 32.62 19.77
CA GLN A 234 -13.05 32.02 18.64
C GLN A 234 -13.06 32.98 17.44
N SER A 235 -12.33 32.63 16.39
CA SER A 235 -12.71 33.00 15.04
C SER A 235 -12.88 31.71 14.24
N GLU A 236 -14.15 31.42 13.93
CA GLU A 236 -14.60 30.44 12.93
C GLU A 236 -14.31 28.95 13.23
N SER A 237 -14.84 28.47 14.36
CA SER A 237 -15.10 27.04 14.55
C SER A 237 -16.57 26.77 14.19
N THR A 238 -16.81 26.28 12.97
CA THR A 238 -18.11 25.70 12.62
C THR A 238 -18.30 24.45 13.46
N THR A 239 -19.30 24.48 14.33
CA THR A 239 -19.78 23.38 15.17
C THR A 239 -20.04 22.12 14.33
N LEU A 240 -19.15 21.14 14.42
CA LEU A 240 -19.35 19.78 13.88
C LEU A 240 -19.42 18.79 15.05
N SER A 241 -20.47 17.98 15.01
CA SER A 241 -20.90 17.00 16.00
C SER A 241 -19.83 15.94 16.30
N PRO A 242 -19.82 15.31 17.49
CA PRO A 242 -18.93 14.19 17.79
C PRO A 242 -19.45 12.94 17.07
N ARG A 243 -18.98 12.67 15.85
CA ARG A 243 -19.23 11.41 15.12
C ARG A 243 -17.90 10.70 14.86
N THR A 244 -17.39 10.07 15.91
CA THR A 244 -16.05 9.46 16.04
C THR A 244 -16.06 7.94 15.86
N THR A 245 -16.48 7.44 14.70
CA THR A 245 -16.24 6.02 14.34
C THR A 245 -15.31 5.89 13.13
N ALA A 246 -15.38 6.81 12.17
CA ALA A 246 -14.50 6.78 11.00
C ALA A 246 -13.03 7.07 11.34
N ALA A 247 -12.76 7.81 12.42
CA ALA A 247 -11.41 8.15 12.85
C ALA A 247 -10.75 6.99 13.66
N ALA A 248 -11.54 6.22 14.41
CA ALA A 248 -11.05 5.13 15.27
C ALA A 248 -10.37 4.02 14.44
N ASP A 249 -10.87 3.71 13.25
CA ASP A 249 -10.25 2.73 12.35
C ASP A 249 -8.82 3.12 11.91
N ARG A 250 -8.40 4.36 12.14
CA ARG A 250 -7.14 4.92 11.64
C ARG A 250 -6.05 4.97 12.69
N MET A 251 -6.40 4.94 13.97
CA MET A 251 -5.45 4.96 15.08
C MET A 251 -4.90 3.57 15.42
N ARG A 252 -4.93 2.59 14.51
CA ARG A 252 -4.55 1.18 14.78
C ARG A 252 -3.13 1.03 15.33
N PHE A 253 -2.19 1.83 14.86
CA PHE A 253 -0.83 1.84 15.39
C PHE A 253 -0.81 2.23 16.88
N ALA A 254 -1.45 3.35 17.22
CA ALA A 254 -1.59 3.85 18.59
C ALA A 254 -2.45 2.93 19.48
N ALA A 255 -3.53 2.38 18.94
CA ALA A 255 -4.42 1.44 19.62
C ALA A 255 -3.69 0.14 19.96
N SER A 256 -2.81 -0.34 19.08
CA SER A 256 -1.96 -1.51 19.33
C SER A 256 -1.00 -1.25 20.49
N LEU A 257 -0.38 -0.08 20.54
CA LEU A 257 0.45 0.34 21.68
C LEU A 257 -0.38 0.42 22.97
N LEU A 258 -1.54 1.07 22.94
CA LEU A 258 -2.44 1.18 24.09
C LEU A 258 -2.81 -0.20 24.64
N ARG A 259 -3.16 -1.15 23.77
CA ARG A 259 -3.48 -2.52 24.17
C ARG A 259 -2.31 -3.21 24.86
N ILE A 260 -1.10 -3.10 24.31
CA ILE A 260 0.10 -3.72 24.89
C ILE A 260 0.38 -3.09 26.27
N ARG A 261 0.24 -1.77 26.41
CA ARG A 261 0.34 -1.08 27.72
C ARG A 261 -0.70 -1.59 28.70
N SER A 262 -1.98 -1.62 28.32
CA SER A 262 -3.06 -2.06 29.20
C SER A 262 -2.89 -3.52 29.65
N ALA A 263 -2.36 -4.39 28.78
CA ALA A 263 -1.99 -5.74 29.14
C ALA A 263 -0.87 -5.77 30.21
N ALA A 264 0.15 -4.92 30.05
CA ALA A 264 1.25 -4.81 31.01
C ALA A 264 0.79 -4.24 32.37
N GLU A 265 -0.10 -3.26 32.40
CA GLU A 265 -0.69 -2.72 33.64
C GLU A 265 -1.53 -3.78 34.38
N LYS A 266 -2.27 -4.60 33.63
CA LYS A 266 -3.02 -5.73 34.19
C LYS A 266 -2.09 -6.79 34.77
N GLU A 267 -0.97 -7.08 34.10
CA GLU A 267 0.04 -8.01 34.62
C GLU A 267 0.68 -7.47 35.91
N LEU A 268 1.06 -6.20 35.92
CA LEU A 268 1.67 -5.55 37.08
C LEU A 268 0.71 -5.50 38.30
N SER A 269 -0.58 -5.26 38.07
CA SER A 269 -1.59 -5.24 39.13
C SER A 269 -1.97 -6.63 39.66
N THR A 270 -1.70 -7.69 38.89
CA THR A 270 -1.98 -9.08 39.30
C THR A 270 -0.78 -9.80 39.89
N SER A 271 0.44 -9.35 39.60
CA SER A 271 1.67 -9.93 40.14
C SER A 271 1.82 -9.59 41.63
N ARG A 272 1.80 -10.62 42.50
CA ARG A 272 2.07 -10.47 43.93
C ARG A 272 3.56 -10.16 44.14
N LEU A 273 3.84 -9.24 45.06
CA LEU A 273 5.15 -8.64 45.42
C LEU A 273 6.35 -9.59 45.65
N GLU A 274 6.22 -10.91 45.56
CA GLU A 274 7.26 -11.87 45.95
C GLU A 274 8.21 -12.28 44.81
N ASP A 275 7.87 -12.09 43.53
CA ASP A 275 8.72 -12.40 42.36
C ASP A 275 9.02 -11.17 41.46
N ALA A 276 8.82 -9.95 41.99
CA ALA A 276 8.81 -8.70 41.22
C ALA A 276 10.13 -8.38 40.48
N ASP A 277 11.27 -8.91 40.93
CA ASP A 277 12.58 -8.64 40.34
C ASP A 277 12.90 -9.47 39.08
N THR A 278 12.08 -10.47 38.72
CA THR A 278 12.42 -11.41 37.62
C THR A 278 11.57 -11.34 36.36
N LEU A 279 10.44 -10.61 36.35
CA LEU A 279 9.56 -10.52 35.18
C LEU A 279 9.21 -9.06 34.87
N ALA A 280 10.16 -8.32 34.28
CA ALA A 280 9.83 -7.07 33.60
C ALA A 280 8.72 -7.35 32.57
N THR A 281 7.62 -6.61 32.63
CA THR A 281 6.50 -6.76 31.69
C THR A 281 6.96 -6.48 30.25
N ALA A 282 6.20 -6.95 29.26
CA ALA A 282 6.50 -6.70 27.86
C ALA A 282 6.70 -5.19 27.54
N TRP A 283 5.93 -4.32 28.22
CA TRP A 283 6.05 -2.87 28.08
C TRP A 283 7.34 -2.32 28.71
N GLN A 284 7.71 -2.78 29.91
CA GLN A 284 8.95 -2.35 30.58
C GLN A 284 10.22 -2.76 29.84
N ARG A 285 10.15 -3.80 28.99
CA ARG A 285 11.28 -4.23 28.14
C ARG A 285 11.48 -3.35 26.91
N ILE A 286 10.53 -2.48 26.56
CA ILE A 286 10.61 -1.66 25.36
C ILE A 286 11.78 -0.69 25.49
N GLY A 287 12.73 -0.79 24.56
CA GLY A 287 13.80 0.18 24.35
C GLY A 287 13.53 1.11 23.18
N LYS A 288 12.95 0.60 22.09
CA LYS A 288 12.62 1.37 20.89
C LYS A 288 11.33 0.88 20.26
N VAL A 289 10.55 1.80 19.69
CA VAL A 289 9.42 1.51 18.80
C VAL A 289 9.76 1.98 17.38
N THR A 290 9.53 1.11 16.40
CA THR A 290 9.76 1.40 14.97
C THR A 290 8.67 0.77 14.08
N THR A 291 8.73 1.02 12.78
CA THR A 291 7.83 0.42 11.78
C THR A 291 8.43 -0.86 11.20
N MET A 292 7.69 -1.54 10.31
CA MET A 292 8.26 -2.66 9.55
C MET A 292 9.43 -2.23 8.64
N ALA A 293 9.31 -1.08 7.96
CA ALA A 293 10.37 -0.55 7.11
C ALA A 293 11.58 -0.10 7.94
N GLY A 294 11.34 0.59 9.05
CA GLY A 294 12.37 0.98 10.01
C GLY A 294 13.11 -0.21 10.63
N LEU A 295 12.41 -1.33 10.89
CA LEU A 295 13.06 -2.59 11.30
C LEU A 295 14.02 -3.09 10.21
N ILE A 296 13.58 -3.15 8.95
CA ILE A 296 14.45 -3.62 7.86
C ILE A 296 15.66 -2.70 7.70
N VAL A 297 15.49 -1.38 7.71
CA VAL A 297 16.62 -0.45 7.69
C VAL A 297 17.55 -0.71 8.87
N SER A 298 17.02 -0.91 10.08
CA SER A 298 17.84 -1.21 11.26
C SER A 298 18.67 -2.48 11.12
N LEU A 299 18.12 -3.53 10.50
CA LEU A 299 18.82 -4.79 10.26
C LEU A 299 19.92 -4.63 9.20
N LEU A 300 19.70 -3.75 8.21
CA LEU A 300 20.67 -3.49 7.15
C LEU A 300 21.81 -2.57 7.60
N THR A 301 21.53 -1.56 8.44
CA THR A 301 22.53 -0.60 8.96
C THR A 301 23.23 -1.09 10.23
N GLY A 302 22.59 -1.96 11.01
CA GLY A 302 23.05 -2.31 12.35
C GLY A 302 22.83 -1.20 13.39
N GLU A 303 22.04 -0.19 13.04
CA GLU A 303 21.73 0.98 13.88
C GLU A 303 20.24 1.32 13.79
N LEU A 304 19.66 1.90 14.84
CA LEU A 304 18.24 2.27 14.82
C LEU A 304 18.06 3.64 14.16
N PRO A 305 17.36 3.74 13.00
CA PRO A 305 17.14 5.02 12.36
C PRO A 305 16.14 5.88 13.17
N SER A 306 16.29 7.20 13.08
CA SER A 306 15.25 8.14 13.51
C SER A 306 14.00 8.00 12.65
N TRP A 307 12.87 8.47 13.18
CA TRP A 307 11.61 8.44 12.44
C TRP A 307 11.67 9.39 11.24
N SER A 308 11.26 8.88 10.07
CA SER A 308 10.98 9.73 8.93
C SER A 308 9.67 10.52 9.16
N PRO A 309 9.53 11.75 8.64
CA PRO A 309 8.34 12.56 8.86
C PRO A 309 7.06 11.90 8.31
N ASP A 310 7.17 11.17 7.20
CA ASP A 310 6.05 10.48 6.58
C ASP A 310 5.60 9.24 7.37
N GLU A 311 6.54 8.46 7.91
CA GLU A 311 6.19 7.35 8.79
C GLU A 311 5.55 7.83 10.09
N ALA A 312 6.14 8.86 10.71
CA ALA A 312 5.63 9.43 11.94
C ALA A 312 4.20 9.95 11.77
N ALA A 313 3.91 10.65 10.65
CA ALA A 313 2.58 11.13 10.31
C ALA A 313 1.55 9.99 10.18
N CYS A 314 1.95 8.85 9.60
CA CYS A 314 1.05 7.70 9.44
C CYS A 314 0.68 7.02 10.76
N THR A 315 1.40 7.27 11.86
CA THR A 315 1.02 6.77 13.20
C THR A 315 -0.19 7.50 13.79
N LEU A 316 -0.53 8.69 13.27
CA LEU A 316 -1.52 9.63 13.81
C LEU A 316 -1.22 10.17 15.21
N MET A 317 -0.02 9.90 15.75
CA MET A 317 0.44 10.42 17.03
C MET A 317 1.23 11.73 16.90
N THR A 318 1.43 12.23 15.68
CA THR A 318 2.06 13.54 15.44
C THR A 318 1.04 14.67 15.35
N ASN A 319 1.54 15.89 15.48
CA ASN A 319 0.82 17.11 15.18
C ASN A 319 1.04 17.46 13.70
N ALA A 320 -0.04 17.60 12.94
CA ALA A 320 0.03 17.86 11.49
C ALA A 320 0.72 19.19 11.13
N SER A 321 0.66 20.19 12.03
CA SER A 321 1.23 21.52 11.79
C SER A 321 2.72 21.59 12.08
N SER A 322 3.18 20.94 13.16
CA SER A 322 4.60 20.93 13.54
C SER A 322 5.37 19.73 12.98
N GLY A 323 4.67 18.68 12.55
CA GLY A 323 5.24 17.39 12.16
C GLY A 323 5.81 16.56 13.32
N THR A 324 5.93 17.14 14.52
CA THR A 324 6.51 16.50 15.70
C THR A 324 5.47 15.66 16.45
N TRP A 325 5.93 14.83 17.40
CA TRP A 325 5.03 14.07 18.27
C TRP A 325 4.08 15.00 19.05
N ASP A 326 2.79 14.63 19.07
CA ASP A 326 1.78 15.30 19.88
C ASP A 326 1.79 14.69 21.28
N LEU A 327 2.38 15.42 22.23
CA LEU A 327 2.50 14.98 23.62
C LEU A 327 1.15 14.67 24.28
N SER A 328 0.06 15.31 23.84
CA SER A 328 -1.28 15.04 24.37
C SER A 328 -1.77 13.67 23.93
N LYS A 329 -1.55 13.30 22.66
CA LYS A 329 -1.87 11.96 22.15
C LYS A 329 -0.98 10.90 22.79
N LEU A 330 0.32 11.18 22.94
CA LEU A 330 1.25 10.27 23.61
C LEU A 330 0.90 10.07 25.08
N ALA A 331 0.40 11.11 25.77
CA ALA A 331 -0.05 10.98 27.15
C ALA A 331 -1.24 10.01 27.30
N VAL A 332 -2.17 10.02 26.33
CA VAL A 332 -3.31 9.09 26.30
C VAL A 332 -2.84 7.65 26.04
N VAL A 333 -1.95 7.46 25.06
CA VAL A 333 -1.47 6.12 24.67
C VAL A 333 -0.53 5.53 25.73
N GLY A 334 0.41 6.34 26.23
CA GLY A 334 1.45 5.94 27.18
C GLY A 334 1.01 5.94 28.64
N GLY A 335 0.00 6.73 29.03
CA GLY A 335 -0.49 6.81 30.41
C GLY A 335 0.62 7.11 31.41
N SER A 336 0.77 6.28 32.45
CA SER A 336 1.86 6.40 33.44
C SER A 336 3.26 6.18 32.85
N PHE A 337 3.35 5.58 31.66
CA PHE A 337 4.60 5.28 30.95
C PHE A 337 4.89 6.25 29.80
N THR A 338 4.28 7.44 29.80
CA THR A 338 4.42 8.41 28.71
C THR A 338 5.88 8.80 28.44
N SER A 339 6.70 9.00 29.48
CA SER A 339 8.13 9.29 29.31
C SER A 339 8.86 8.16 28.60
N GLN A 340 8.64 6.92 29.02
CA GLN A 340 9.22 5.74 28.38
C GLN A 340 8.79 5.61 26.91
N LEU A 341 7.53 5.92 26.60
CA LEU A 341 7.03 5.89 25.22
C LEU A 341 7.68 6.98 24.36
N VAL A 342 7.84 8.20 24.88
CA VAL A 342 8.53 9.30 24.19
C VAL A 342 9.98 8.91 23.91
N ASP A 343 10.69 8.38 24.91
CA ASP A 343 12.08 7.93 24.76
C ASP A 343 12.20 6.79 23.74
N ALA A 344 11.27 5.83 23.78
CA ALA A 344 11.26 4.69 22.86
C ALA A 344 10.92 5.08 21.41
N LEU A 345 10.10 6.11 21.19
CA LEU A 345 9.87 6.66 19.86
C LEU A 345 11.09 7.46 19.38
N GLY A 346 11.68 8.29 20.25
CA GLY A 346 12.76 9.22 19.89
C GLY A 346 12.29 10.32 18.94
N ASP A 347 13.23 11.05 18.33
CA ASP A 347 12.91 12.23 17.52
C ASP A 347 12.48 11.89 16.08
N VAL A 348 11.73 12.82 15.48
CA VAL A 348 11.39 12.83 14.04
C VAL A 348 12.42 13.66 13.30
N ALA A 349 13.10 13.07 12.32
CA ALA A 349 14.16 13.72 11.57
C ALA A 349 13.61 14.44 10.32
N PHE A 350 13.52 15.77 10.38
CA PHE A 350 13.07 16.59 9.25
C PHE A 350 14.18 16.92 8.26
N ASP A 351 15.43 16.95 8.73
CA ASP A 351 16.61 17.17 7.92
C ASP A 351 17.16 15.82 7.42
N LEU A 352 16.39 15.16 6.55
CA LEU A 352 16.93 14.04 5.79
C LEU A 352 17.82 14.63 4.69
N THR A 353 19.08 14.91 5.01
CA THR A 353 20.10 15.48 4.10
C THR A 353 20.36 14.61 2.85
N GLY A 354 19.71 13.46 2.73
CA GLY A 354 19.99 12.46 1.70
C GLY A 354 21.29 11.71 1.94
N GLU A 355 22.01 12.01 3.03
CA GLU A 355 23.19 11.28 3.43
C GLU A 355 22.76 9.92 3.99
N GLY A 356 22.77 8.91 3.12
CA GLY A 356 22.56 7.53 3.52
C GLY A 356 23.62 7.05 4.51
N VAL A 357 23.24 6.06 5.30
CA VAL A 357 24.10 5.40 6.29
C VAL A 357 24.84 4.24 5.63
N GLN A 358 26.05 3.97 6.09
CA GLN A 358 26.82 2.81 5.62
C GLN A 358 26.16 1.49 6.06
N PRO A 359 26.22 0.43 5.23
CA PRO A 359 25.79 -0.90 5.62
C PRO A 359 26.46 -1.40 6.91
N GLY A 360 25.65 -2.02 7.75
CA GLY A 360 26.12 -2.61 8.98
C GLY A 360 27.20 -3.67 8.73
N ARG A 361 28.03 -3.91 9.76
CA ARG A 361 29.13 -4.88 9.69
C ARG A 361 28.66 -6.25 9.21
N TRP A 362 27.51 -6.72 9.71
CA TRP A 362 26.92 -7.99 9.33
C TRP A 362 26.66 -8.08 7.83
N LEU A 363 25.94 -7.09 7.27
CA LEU A 363 25.56 -7.08 5.86
C LEU A 363 26.78 -6.99 4.95
N SER A 364 27.70 -6.08 5.29
CA SER A 364 28.96 -5.88 4.56
C SER A 364 29.85 -7.12 4.54
N GLN A 365 30.03 -7.78 5.68
CA GLN A 365 30.93 -8.94 5.81
C GLN A 365 30.31 -10.21 5.23
N ARG A 366 29.00 -10.42 5.43
CA ARG A 366 28.30 -11.62 4.96
C ARG A 366 28.14 -11.63 3.44
N PHE A 367 27.72 -10.51 2.86
CA PHE A 367 27.33 -10.43 1.45
C PHE A 367 28.31 -9.67 0.56
N ARG A 368 29.42 -9.14 1.12
CA ARG A 368 30.47 -8.44 0.38
C ARG A 368 29.92 -7.28 -0.47
N LEU A 369 29.03 -6.48 0.11
CA LEU A 369 28.54 -5.26 -0.50
C LEU A 369 29.68 -4.29 -0.84
N SER A 370 29.42 -3.41 -1.81
CA SER A 370 30.32 -2.30 -2.12
C SER A 370 30.55 -1.42 -0.88
N SER A 371 31.78 -0.97 -0.68
CA SER A 371 32.13 0.01 0.36
C SER A 371 31.49 1.39 0.13
N GLU A 372 31.03 1.65 -1.09
CA GLU A 372 30.32 2.87 -1.46
C GLU A 372 28.80 2.75 -1.25
N CYS A 373 28.32 1.58 -0.83
CA CYS A 373 26.90 1.34 -0.65
C CYS A 373 26.33 2.26 0.45
N LYS A 374 25.19 2.89 0.18
CA LYS A 374 24.46 3.73 1.16
C LYS A 374 23.04 3.24 1.35
N ILE A 375 22.62 3.08 2.60
CA ILE A 375 21.24 2.76 2.96
C ILE A 375 20.54 4.06 3.32
N LEU A 376 19.43 4.35 2.65
CA LEU A 376 18.66 5.55 2.94
C LEU A 376 17.65 5.33 4.05
N PRO A 377 17.20 6.42 4.72
CA PRO A 377 16.07 6.36 5.62
C PRO A 377 14.84 5.70 4.97
N PRO A 378 14.05 4.95 5.75
CA PRO A 378 12.83 4.33 5.24
C PRO A 378 11.82 5.39 4.80
N VAL A 379 10.98 5.02 3.84
CA VAL A 379 9.81 5.80 3.42
C VAL A 379 8.54 4.96 3.48
N THR A 380 7.40 5.62 3.49
CA THR A 380 6.10 4.97 3.39
C THR A 380 5.85 4.48 1.97
N SER A 381 5.12 3.37 1.82
CA SER A 381 4.70 2.88 0.50
C SER A 381 3.88 3.91 -0.28
N GLN A 382 3.21 4.86 0.39
CA GLN A 382 2.47 5.97 -0.21
C GLN A 382 3.41 6.99 -0.86
N VAL A 383 4.49 7.38 -0.18
CA VAL A 383 5.52 8.28 -0.73
C VAL A 383 6.22 7.62 -1.92
N ALA A 384 6.63 6.35 -1.77
CA ALA A 384 7.22 5.59 -2.87
C ALA A 384 6.28 5.56 -4.10
N LEU A 385 5.00 5.25 -3.90
CA LEU A 385 4.02 5.23 -4.98
C LEU A 385 3.83 6.61 -5.63
N ALA A 386 3.78 7.69 -4.83
CA ALA A 386 3.71 9.05 -5.34
C ALA A 386 4.94 9.42 -6.20
N THR A 387 6.15 9.01 -5.78
CA THR A 387 7.38 9.18 -6.57
C THR A 387 7.32 8.40 -7.88
N SER A 388 6.79 7.18 -7.88
CA SER A 388 6.64 6.40 -9.11
C SER A 388 5.71 7.06 -10.13
N CYS A 389 4.73 7.84 -9.69
CA CYS A 389 3.78 8.53 -10.57
C CYS A 389 4.19 9.98 -10.91
N LEU A 390 5.26 10.51 -10.31
CA LEU A 390 5.66 11.92 -10.38
C LEU A 390 4.47 12.86 -10.18
N LEU A 391 3.77 12.69 -9.05
CA LEU A 391 2.58 13.48 -8.76
C LEU A 391 2.91 14.97 -8.71
N GLN A 392 2.06 15.77 -9.33
CA GLN A 392 2.06 17.22 -9.15
C GLN A 392 0.94 17.60 -8.17
N PRO A 393 1.01 18.79 -7.54
CA PRO A 393 -0.09 19.30 -6.73
C PRO A 393 -1.44 19.23 -7.48
N GLY A 394 -2.43 18.59 -6.84
CA GLY A 394 -3.76 18.33 -7.37
C GLY A 394 -3.93 16.97 -8.09
N ASP A 395 -2.85 16.29 -8.45
CA ASP A 395 -2.91 14.92 -8.96
C ASP A 395 -3.32 13.93 -7.87
N ALA A 396 -3.94 12.82 -8.28
CA ALA A 396 -4.42 11.81 -7.37
C ALA A 396 -4.08 10.39 -7.83
N ILE A 397 -3.99 9.47 -6.87
CA ILE A 397 -3.87 8.03 -7.09
C ILE A 397 -5.03 7.34 -6.38
N VAL A 398 -5.76 6.50 -7.11
CA VAL A 398 -6.70 5.53 -6.56
C VAL A 398 -6.02 4.17 -6.57
N GLN A 399 -5.61 3.71 -5.39
CA GLN A 399 -5.04 2.39 -5.21
C GLN A 399 -6.16 1.41 -4.85
N LEU A 400 -6.46 0.49 -5.77
CA LEU A 400 -7.51 -0.51 -5.62
C LEU A 400 -6.94 -1.80 -5.02
N GLY A 401 -7.51 -2.25 -3.91
CA GLY A 401 -6.98 -3.37 -3.14
C GLY A 401 -8.06 -4.18 -2.45
N LEU A 402 -7.71 -4.78 -1.30
CA LEU A 402 -8.70 -5.28 -0.34
C LEU A 402 -9.39 -4.13 0.37
N ASP A 403 -8.58 -3.12 0.71
CA ASP A 403 -8.99 -1.78 1.05
C ASP A 403 -8.50 -0.90 -0.08
N ASP A 404 -9.33 0.04 -0.47
CA ASP A 404 -8.92 1.02 -1.46
C ASP A 404 -8.34 2.23 -0.73
N SER A 405 -7.44 2.97 -1.37
CA SER A 405 -6.96 4.24 -0.84
C SER A 405 -6.92 5.31 -1.92
N LEU A 406 -7.28 6.52 -1.54
CA LEU A 406 -7.15 7.73 -2.33
C LEU A 406 -5.98 8.54 -1.78
N ILE A 407 -5.01 8.83 -2.64
CA ILE A 407 -3.84 9.67 -2.35
C ILE A 407 -3.96 10.91 -3.21
N VAL A 408 -3.92 12.11 -2.63
CA VAL A 408 -3.96 13.38 -3.36
C VAL A 408 -2.75 14.22 -2.99
N ALA A 409 -1.99 14.65 -3.99
CA ALA A 409 -0.80 15.46 -3.78
C ALA A 409 -1.16 16.94 -3.56
N ALA A 410 -0.55 17.58 -2.56
CA ALA A 410 -0.79 18.98 -2.20
C ALA A 410 0.52 19.77 -2.11
N GLY A 411 0.45 21.06 -2.46
CA GLY A 411 1.57 22.00 -2.36
C GLY A 411 1.74 22.59 -0.95
N SER A 412 2.53 23.67 -0.84
CA SER A 412 2.97 24.29 0.42
C SER A 412 1.93 25.18 1.14
N GLY A 413 0.63 24.98 0.89
CA GLY A 413 -0.45 25.78 1.52
C GLY A 413 -0.80 25.33 2.94
N PRO A 414 -1.54 26.14 3.73
CA PRO A 414 -2.01 25.75 5.06
C PRO A 414 -2.86 24.48 4.97
N LEU A 415 -2.37 23.44 5.61
CA LEU A 415 -2.95 22.12 5.60
C LEU A 415 -4.16 22.06 6.53
N ARG A 416 -5.35 21.82 5.97
CA ARG A 416 -6.51 21.44 6.77
C ARG A 416 -6.59 19.92 6.85
N ALA A 417 -6.24 19.39 8.02
CA ALA A 417 -6.62 18.02 8.37
C ALA A 417 -8.15 17.99 8.44
N GLY A 418 -8.77 17.29 7.51
CA GLY A 418 -10.18 16.96 7.60
C GLY A 418 -10.39 15.81 8.58
N PRO A 419 -11.62 15.59 9.05
CA PRO A 419 -11.93 14.45 9.90
C PRO A 419 -11.71 13.11 9.20
N ASP A 420 -11.49 13.08 7.87
CA ASP A 420 -11.44 11.87 7.03
C ASP A 420 -10.10 11.59 6.32
N ASN A 421 -9.10 12.47 6.45
CA ASN A 421 -7.82 12.33 5.76
C ASN A 421 -6.61 12.33 6.72
N VAL A 422 -5.52 11.73 6.27
CA VAL A 422 -4.21 11.79 6.90
C VAL A 422 -3.30 12.65 6.03
N ILE A 423 -2.61 13.61 6.62
CA ILE A 423 -1.61 14.42 5.91
C ILE A 423 -0.24 13.79 6.13
N ILE A 424 0.45 13.49 5.05
CA ILE A 424 1.76 12.84 5.04
C ILE A 424 2.75 13.82 4.39
N PRO A 425 3.77 14.32 5.12
CA PRO A 425 4.83 15.14 4.53
C PRO A 425 5.67 14.32 3.56
N ILE A 426 6.11 14.92 2.45
CA ILE A 426 7.05 14.27 1.53
C ILE A 426 8.46 14.69 1.96
N PRO A 427 9.35 13.75 2.36
CA PRO A 427 10.63 14.15 2.96
C PRO A 427 11.61 14.85 1.99
N THR A 428 11.33 14.84 0.68
CA THR A 428 12.16 15.50 -0.35
C THR A 428 11.91 17.00 -0.53
N THR A 429 10.94 17.62 0.14
CA THR A 429 10.53 19.00 -0.21
C THR A 429 11.02 20.13 0.70
N SER A 430 11.86 19.85 1.69
CA SER A 430 12.56 20.92 2.40
C SER A 430 13.72 21.44 1.54
N VAL A 431 13.50 22.55 0.82
CA VAL A 431 14.46 23.65 0.55
C VAL A 431 13.80 24.63 -0.42
N ASN A 432 13.74 25.90 0.01
CA ASN A 432 13.41 27.06 -0.81
C ASN A 432 14.31 27.11 -2.06
N ARG A 433 13.80 26.69 -3.21
CA ARG A 433 14.32 27.15 -4.52
C ARG A 433 13.32 28.14 -5.09
N GLY A 434 13.78 29.35 -5.39
CA GLY A 434 13.00 30.41 -6.01
C GLY A 434 12.62 30.16 -7.47
N ASP A 435 12.43 28.89 -7.88
CA ASP A 435 12.09 28.51 -9.25
C ASP A 435 10.68 27.92 -9.33
N SER A 436 9.97 28.32 -10.39
CA SER A 436 8.53 28.20 -10.68
C SER A 436 7.85 26.81 -10.70
N VAL A 437 8.48 25.74 -10.20
CA VAL A 437 7.90 24.38 -10.19
C VAL A 437 7.32 24.07 -8.81
N SER A 438 5.99 24.14 -8.70
CA SER A 438 5.26 23.76 -7.49
C SER A 438 5.31 22.24 -7.31
N MET A 439 6.25 21.77 -6.49
CA MET A 439 6.34 20.36 -6.08
C MET A 439 5.34 20.06 -4.96
N PRO A 440 4.81 18.83 -4.88
CA PRO A 440 3.97 18.47 -3.76
C PRO A 440 4.83 18.36 -2.51
N THR A 441 4.40 19.04 -1.46
CA THR A 441 5.04 19.01 -0.14
C THR A 441 4.38 17.98 0.77
N TYR A 442 3.11 17.66 0.47
CA TYR A 442 2.28 16.76 1.28
C TYR A 442 1.43 15.84 0.42
N LEU A 443 1.01 14.73 1.00
CA LEU A 443 0.00 13.82 0.47
C LEU A 443 -1.17 13.77 1.45
N HIS A 444 -2.40 13.90 0.92
CA HIS A 444 -3.61 13.55 1.64
C HIS A 444 -3.94 12.08 1.36
N LEU A 445 -4.06 11.27 2.40
CA LEU A 445 -4.44 9.87 2.32
C LEU A 445 -5.83 9.67 2.92
N VAL A 446 -6.74 9.09 2.13
CA VAL A 446 -8.04 8.57 2.59
C VAL A 446 -8.07 7.06 2.34
N ARG A 447 -8.56 6.29 3.31
CA ARG A 447 -8.64 4.83 3.23
C ARG A 447 -10.11 4.38 3.24
N TYR A 448 -10.42 3.43 2.38
CA TYR A 448 -11.75 2.85 2.22
C TYR A 448 -11.70 1.36 2.57
N GLU A 449 -11.89 1.08 3.85
CA GLU A 449 -11.75 -0.27 4.37
C GLU A 449 -12.82 -1.22 3.80
N GLY A 450 -12.41 -2.43 3.43
CA GLY A 450 -13.28 -3.51 2.96
C GLY A 450 -13.99 -3.28 1.63
N HIS A 451 -13.66 -2.23 0.89
CA HIS A 451 -14.19 -2.05 -0.48
C HIS A 451 -13.87 -3.26 -1.38
N GLY A 452 -12.66 -3.79 -1.33
CA GLY A 452 -12.29 -5.00 -2.06
C GLY A 452 -12.98 -6.26 -1.55
N VAL A 453 -13.23 -6.34 -0.23
CA VAL A 453 -14.01 -7.44 0.37
C VAL A 453 -15.46 -7.39 -0.12
N ALA A 454 -16.09 -6.22 -0.16
CA ALA A 454 -17.43 -6.04 -0.70
C ALA A 454 -17.51 -6.47 -2.17
N ARG A 455 -16.50 -6.14 -2.99
CA ARG A 455 -16.40 -6.64 -4.37
C ARG A 455 -16.34 -8.17 -4.42
N LYS A 456 -15.56 -8.80 -3.52
CA LYS A 456 -15.51 -10.27 -3.40
C LYS A 456 -16.88 -10.85 -3.02
N ILE A 457 -17.55 -10.28 -2.01
CA ILE A 457 -18.88 -10.73 -1.56
C ILE A 457 -19.89 -10.69 -2.71
N VAL A 458 -19.98 -9.57 -3.42
CA VAL A 458 -20.90 -9.43 -4.57
C VAL A 458 -20.53 -10.35 -5.73
N ARG A 459 -19.23 -10.51 -6.01
CA ARG A 459 -18.75 -11.44 -7.03
C ARG A 459 -19.13 -12.88 -6.70
N THR A 460 -18.95 -13.30 -5.46
CA THR A 460 -19.28 -14.65 -5.00
C THR A 460 -20.80 -14.86 -5.00
N ALA A 461 -21.59 -13.91 -4.48
CA ALA A 461 -23.03 -14.03 -4.33
C ALA A 461 -23.81 -13.99 -5.66
N TYR A 462 -23.45 -13.07 -6.57
CA TYR A 462 -24.25 -12.82 -7.79
C TYR A 462 -23.55 -13.20 -9.09
N CYS A 463 -22.24 -13.48 -9.06
CA CYS A 463 -21.42 -13.63 -10.26
C CYS A 463 -20.70 -14.98 -10.35
N ASN A 464 -21.11 -15.98 -9.56
CA ASN A 464 -20.48 -17.32 -9.50
C ASN A 464 -18.96 -17.24 -9.31
N ASP A 465 -18.52 -16.27 -8.52
CA ASP A 465 -17.12 -15.95 -8.23
C ASP A 465 -16.25 -15.58 -9.45
N ARG A 466 -16.85 -15.17 -10.57
CA ARG A 466 -16.15 -14.82 -11.83
C ARG A 466 -16.19 -13.33 -12.13
N TRP A 467 -15.02 -12.73 -12.36
CA TRP A 467 -14.90 -11.32 -12.78
C TRP A 467 -15.54 -11.02 -14.14
N SER A 468 -15.45 -11.95 -15.10
CA SER A 468 -16.11 -11.79 -16.41
C SER A 468 -17.64 -11.80 -16.36
N VAL A 469 -18.24 -12.28 -15.26
CA VAL A 469 -19.69 -12.15 -15.04
C VAL A 469 -20.00 -10.78 -14.43
N VAL A 470 -19.17 -10.29 -13.51
CA VAL A 470 -19.27 -8.93 -12.95
C VAL A 470 -19.24 -7.90 -14.07
N GLU A 471 -18.28 -7.99 -14.99
CA GLU A 471 -18.15 -7.09 -16.14
C GLU A 471 -19.41 -7.08 -17.02
N ARG A 472 -19.92 -8.26 -17.37
CA ARG A 472 -21.13 -8.37 -18.19
C ARG A 472 -22.36 -7.78 -17.49
N LEU A 473 -22.57 -8.08 -16.21
CA LEU A 473 -23.69 -7.52 -15.46
C LEU A 473 -23.56 -5.99 -15.33
N ALA A 474 -22.38 -5.51 -14.96
CA ALA A 474 -22.14 -4.08 -14.81
C ALA A 474 -22.29 -3.31 -16.14
N ASN A 475 -21.98 -3.92 -17.29
CA ASN A 475 -22.17 -3.29 -18.60
C ASN A 475 -23.62 -3.36 -19.11
N VAL A 476 -24.42 -4.37 -18.70
CA VAL A 476 -25.82 -4.53 -19.16
C VAL A 476 -26.82 -3.75 -18.29
N VAL A 477 -26.56 -3.61 -17.00
CA VAL A 477 -27.40 -2.80 -16.10
C VAL A 477 -27.18 -1.32 -16.43
N PRO A 478 -28.21 -0.47 -16.50
CA PRO A 478 -28.06 0.98 -16.75
C PRO A 478 -27.41 1.74 -15.58
N CYS A 479 -26.90 2.94 -15.84
CA CYS A 479 -26.27 3.79 -14.81
C CYS A 479 -27.23 4.11 -13.65
N GLY A 480 -26.74 3.96 -12.42
CA GLY A 480 -27.55 4.09 -11.21
C GLY A 480 -28.55 2.95 -11.04
N GLY A 481 -28.32 1.80 -11.66
CA GLY A 481 -29.06 0.54 -11.44
C GLY A 481 -30.42 0.43 -12.14
N SER A 482 -31.00 1.53 -12.60
CA SER A 482 -32.31 1.55 -13.26
C SER A 482 -32.37 2.50 -14.46
N ILE A 483 -33.33 2.27 -15.36
CA ILE A 483 -33.55 3.15 -16.54
C ILE A 483 -34.22 4.46 -16.11
N GLY A 484 -35.08 4.41 -15.08
CA GLY A 484 -35.79 5.58 -14.57
C GLY A 484 -34.85 6.63 -13.97
N LEU A 485 -35.21 7.90 -14.11
CA LEU A 485 -34.50 9.02 -13.46
C LEU A 485 -34.74 9.05 -11.95
N ASP A 486 -35.93 8.62 -11.51
CA ASP A 486 -36.41 8.76 -10.12
C ASP A 486 -36.19 7.51 -9.26
N ASP A 487 -35.77 6.38 -9.85
CA ASP A 487 -35.66 5.08 -9.17
C ASP A 487 -34.20 4.59 -9.11
N LYS A 488 -33.27 5.49 -8.73
CA LYS A 488 -31.84 5.16 -8.71
C LYS A 488 -31.47 4.33 -7.48
N LEU A 489 -30.61 3.35 -7.73
CA LEU A 489 -30.15 2.37 -6.76
C LEU A 489 -28.76 2.75 -6.28
N PHE A 490 -28.59 2.83 -4.96
CA PHE A 490 -27.30 3.21 -4.36
C PHE A 490 -26.78 2.13 -3.42
N THR A 491 -25.46 2.01 -3.35
CA THR A 491 -24.78 1.10 -2.43
C THR A 491 -23.72 1.86 -1.65
N ARG A 492 -23.66 1.64 -0.33
CA ARG A 492 -22.60 2.13 0.55
C ARG A 492 -21.98 0.95 1.29
N VAL A 493 -20.66 0.83 1.23
CA VAL A 493 -19.92 -0.13 2.04
C VAL A 493 -19.65 0.50 3.40
N VAL A 494 -20.02 -0.20 4.46
CA VAL A 494 -19.77 0.24 5.84
C VAL A 494 -19.14 -0.93 6.58
N ILE A 495 -18.15 -0.63 7.42
CA ILE A 495 -17.62 -1.59 8.38
C ILE A 495 -17.98 -1.12 9.77
N THR A 496 -18.40 -2.06 10.62
CA THR A 496 -18.61 -1.79 12.03
C THR A 496 -18.15 -3.02 12.80
N SER A 497 -17.13 -2.87 13.65
CA SER A 497 -16.61 -3.97 14.48
C SER A 497 -16.21 -5.20 13.66
N GLY A 498 -15.53 -4.96 12.54
CA GLY A 498 -15.09 -6.01 11.61
C GLY A 498 -16.20 -6.65 10.76
N ILE A 499 -17.46 -6.26 10.94
CA ILE A 499 -18.58 -6.74 10.12
C ILE A 499 -18.70 -5.85 8.88
N HIS A 500 -18.54 -6.46 7.70
CA HIS A 500 -18.77 -5.81 6.42
C HIS A 500 -20.28 -5.77 6.11
N ASP A 501 -20.85 -4.58 6.06
CA ASP A 501 -22.23 -4.32 5.67
C ASP A 501 -22.27 -3.60 4.32
N ILE A 502 -23.04 -4.16 3.39
CA ILE A 502 -23.31 -3.56 2.08
C ILE A 502 -24.72 -2.97 2.16
N ARG A 503 -24.82 -1.68 2.46
CA ARG A 503 -26.09 -0.98 2.59
C ARG A 503 -26.61 -0.62 1.21
N ARG A 504 -27.85 -1.04 0.92
CA ARG A 504 -28.52 -0.80 -0.35
C ARG A 504 -29.67 0.15 -0.15
N PHE A 505 -29.88 1.04 -1.12
CA PHE A 505 -30.96 2.01 -1.10
C PHE A 505 -31.72 1.98 -2.42
N GLU A 506 -33.03 1.83 -2.35
CA GLU A 506 -33.97 1.84 -3.46
C GLU A 506 -35.07 2.86 -3.12
N ARG A 507 -35.33 3.82 -4.02
CA ARG A 507 -36.28 4.94 -3.79
C ARG A 507 -36.02 5.72 -2.50
N GLY A 508 -34.75 5.88 -2.15
CA GLY A 508 -34.31 6.55 -0.92
C GLY A 508 -34.50 5.74 0.38
N CYS A 509 -35.07 4.53 0.30
CA CYS A 509 -35.25 3.65 1.46
C CYS A 509 -34.16 2.59 1.53
N ARG A 510 -33.68 2.28 2.74
CA ARG A 510 -32.75 1.16 2.94
C ARG A 510 -33.47 -0.16 2.64
N VAL A 511 -32.88 -0.97 1.77
CA VAL A 511 -33.36 -2.32 1.45
C VAL A 511 -32.30 -3.35 1.82
N THR A 512 -32.74 -4.59 2.11
CA THR A 512 -31.83 -5.71 2.36
C THR A 512 -31.19 -6.20 1.07
N GLU A 513 -31.95 -6.14 -0.02
CA GLU A 513 -31.58 -6.60 -1.35
C GLU A 513 -32.30 -5.74 -2.41
N PHE A 514 -31.68 -5.55 -3.56
CA PHE A 514 -32.34 -4.84 -4.67
C PHE A 514 -33.43 -5.69 -5.32
N SER A 515 -34.51 -5.04 -5.76
CA SER A 515 -35.57 -5.70 -6.53
C SER A 515 -35.04 -6.38 -7.80
N ASP A 516 -34.10 -5.75 -8.51
CA ASP A 516 -33.31 -6.37 -9.57
C ASP A 516 -31.93 -6.81 -9.04
N LEU A 517 -31.78 -8.11 -8.81
CA LEU A 517 -30.53 -8.69 -8.31
C LEU A 517 -29.32 -8.39 -9.21
N ARG A 518 -29.53 -8.18 -10.51
CA ARG A 518 -28.46 -7.87 -11.47
C ARG A 518 -27.79 -6.53 -11.14
N ALA A 519 -28.52 -5.61 -10.53
CA ALA A 519 -28.04 -4.28 -10.19
C ALA A 519 -26.92 -4.29 -9.14
N ASN A 520 -26.84 -5.32 -8.29
CA ASN A 520 -25.85 -5.43 -7.21
C ASN A 520 -24.41 -5.20 -7.68
N ALA A 521 -24.02 -5.83 -8.80
CA ALA A 521 -22.67 -5.70 -9.33
C ALA A 521 -22.34 -4.26 -9.74
N ARG A 522 -23.26 -3.62 -10.48
CA ARG A 522 -23.06 -2.25 -10.98
C ARG A 522 -23.13 -1.23 -9.85
N CYS A 523 -24.17 -1.28 -9.03
CA CYS A 523 -24.43 -0.31 -7.97
C CYS A 523 -23.35 -0.36 -6.88
N LEU A 524 -22.74 -1.52 -6.60
CA LEU A 524 -21.58 -1.58 -5.72
C LEU A 524 -20.39 -0.78 -6.29
N LEU A 525 -20.03 -1.02 -7.56
CA LEU A 525 -18.91 -0.35 -8.20
C LEU A 525 -19.15 1.17 -8.32
N GLU A 526 -20.37 1.55 -8.71
CA GLU A 526 -20.78 2.96 -8.77
C GLU A 526 -20.76 3.61 -7.38
N GLY A 527 -21.28 2.95 -6.35
CA GLY A 527 -21.26 3.45 -4.96
C GLY A 527 -19.86 3.69 -4.43
N GLN A 528 -18.94 2.74 -4.65
CA GLN A 528 -17.52 2.90 -4.30
C GLN A 528 -16.89 4.08 -5.04
N ALA A 529 -17.15 4.19 -6.35
CA ALA A 529 -16.61 5.27 -7.17
C ALA A 529 -17.16 6.66 -6.77
N LEU A 530 -18.44 6.75 -6.41
CA LEU A 530 -19.07 7.97 -5.93
C LEU A 530 -18.55 8.39 -4.55
N THR A 531 -18.30 7.44 -3.64
CA THR A 531 -17.61 7.73 -2.37
C THR A 531 -16.22 8.31 -2.61
N ILE A 532 -15.42 7.70 -3.48
CA ILE A 532 -14.08 8.21 -3.83
C ILE A 532 -14.17 9.61 -4.47
N ARG A 533 -15.16 9.82 -5.35
CA ARG A 533 -15.41 11.13 -5.98
C ARG A 533 -15.69 12.22 -4.94
N ALA A 534 -16.55 11.94 -3.97
CA ALA A 534 -16.95 12.91 -2.95
C ALA A 534 -15.73 13.40 -2.14
N ASP A 535 -14.86 12.48 -1.73
CA ASP A 535 -13.66 12.86 -0.98
C ASP A 535 -12.60 13.53 -1.87
N LEU A 536 -12.42 13.06 -3.10
CA LEU A 536 -11.53 13.71 -4.06
C LEU A 536 -11.94 15.16 -4.30
N TYR A 537 -13.25 15.43 -4.41
CA TYR A 537 -13.78 16.77 -4.57
C TYR A 537 -13.46 17.64 -3.35
N LYS A 538 -13.80 17.19 -2.14
CA LYS A 538 -13.51 17.91 -0.87
C LYS A 538 -12.02 18.24 -0.73
N LEU A 539 -11.14 17.27 -1.03
CA LEU A 539 -9.70 17.46 -0.93
C LEU A 539 -9.20 18.48 -1.95
N ARG A 540 -9.63 18.39 -3.20
CA ARG A 540 -9.21 19.33 -4.25
C ARG A 540 -9.71 20.76 -3.99
N ASP A 541 -10.92 20.89 -3.46
CA ASP A 541 -11.49 22.18 -3.06
C ASP A 541 -10.63 22.83 -1.96
N SER A 542 -10.24 22.05 -0.94
CA SER A 542 -9.35 22.53 0.13
C SER A 542 -7.95 22.95 -0.35
N ILE A 543 -7.46 22.33 -1.42
CA ILE A 543 -6.17 22.66 -2.06
C ILE A 543 -6.30 23.89 -2.98
N ALA A 544 -7.47 24.10 -3.59
CA ALA A 544 -7.74 25.24 -4.47
C ALA A 544 -7.88 26.54 -3.68
N GLU A 545 -8.63 26.53 -2.58
CA GLU A 545 -8.77 27.67 -1.66
C GLU A 545 -7.42 28.20 -1.16
N THR A 546 -6.42 27.33 -1.07
CA THR A 546 -5.06 27.70 -0.62
C THR A 546 -4.17 28.27 -1.73
N THR A 547 -4.52 28.06 -3.00
CA THR A 547 -3.72 28.51 -4.15
C THR A 547 -4.28 29.79 -4.79
N GLU A 548 -5.58 30.07 -4.64
CA GLU A 548 -6.29 31.15 -5.34
C GLU A 548 -6.23 32.55 -4.68
N ALA A 549 -5.37 32.78 -3.69
CA ALA A 549 -5.14 34.15 -3.17
C ALA A 549 -4.56 35.13 -4.22
N ASP A 550 -4.05 34.63 -5.36
CA ASP A 550 -3.37 35.46 -6.37
C ASP A 550 -4.03 35.53 -7.76
N ASN A 551 -5.05 34.75 -8.14
CA ASN A 551 -5.71 34.90 -9.46
C ASN A 551 -7.15 34.33 -9.52
N ALA A 552 -8.10 35.08 -8.96
CA ALA A 552 -9.53 34.78 -9.06
C ALA A 552 -10.10 35.25 -10.41
N SER A 553 -10.15 34.37 -11.42
CA SER A 553 -11.31 34.25 -12.30
C SER A 553 -11.11 33.12 -13.31
N THR A 554 -12.11 32.23 -13.38
CA THR A 554 -12.26 31.09 -14.30
C THR A 554 -11.49 29.81 -13.91
N ASN A 555 -12.20 28.83 -13.32
CA ASN A 555 -12.47 27.51 -13.94
C ASN A 555 -12.65 26.37 -12.90
N ALA A 556 -13.82 26.24 -12.27
CA ALA A 556 -14.20 24.99 -11.56
C ALA A 556 -14.07 23.72 -12.45
N ALA A 557 -14.22 23.88 -13.76
CA ALA A 557 -14.02 22.82 -14.75
C ALA A 557 -12.54 22.47 -15.05
N GLN A 558 -11.56 23.34 -14.74
CA GLN A 558 -10.13 23.00 -14.83
C GLN A 558 -9.64 22.26 -13.59
N HIS A 559 -10.23 22.52 -12.41
CA HIS A 559 -9.87 21.87 -11.14
C HIS A 559 -10.14 20.35 -11.15
N MET A 560 -11.18 19.89 -11.87
CA MET A 560 -11.48 18.46 -12.01
C MET A 560 -10.58 17.72 -13.03
N ARG A 561 -9.83 18.45 -13.88
CA ARG A 561 -9.01 17.90 -14.98
C ARG A 561 -7.58 17.52 -14.57
N ARG A 562 -7.27 17.46 -13.28
CA ARG A 562 -5.97 16.97 -12.77
C ARG A 562 -5.84 15.46 -12.99
N ARG A 563 -4.60 14.98 -13.11
CA ARG A 563 -4.34 13.58 -13.46
C ARG A 563 -4.82 12.68 -12.32
N VAL A 564 -5.44 11.57 -12.69
CA VAL A 564 -5.82 10.54 -11.73
C VAL A 564 -5.24 9.21 -12.20
N PHE A 565 -4.41 8.62 -11.37
CA PHE A 565 -3.84 7.31 -11.62
C PHE A 565 -4.69 6.24 -10.95
N ALA A 566 -4.87 5.09 -11.61
CA ALA A 566 -5.49 3.92 -11.01
C ALA A 566 -4.47 2.78 -10.95
N VAL A 567 -4.22 2.27 -9.74
CA VAL A 567 -3.23 1.21 -9.51
C VAL A 567 -3.81 0.06 -8.69
N GLY A 568 -3.12 -1.08 -8.71
CA GLY A 568 -3.53 -2.30 -8.00
C GLY A 568 -4.26 -3.29 -8.89
N LYS A 569 -4.35 -4.55 -8.44
CA LYS A 569 -4.87 -5.68 -9.25
C LYS A 569 -6.26 -5.39 -9.86
N PRO A 570 -7.24 -4.80 -9.15
CA PRO A 570 -8.54 -4.49 -9.74
C PRO A 570 -8.50 -3.45 -10.87
N ALA A 571 -7.46 -2.62 -10.96
CA ALA A 571 -7.30 -1.66 -12.06
C ALA A 571 -7.04 -2.33 -13.43
N SER A 572 -6.72 -3.63 -13.43
CA SER A 572 -6.67 -4.44 -14.67
C SER A 572 -8.07 -4.67 -15.28
N ASN A 573 -9.14 -4.54 -14.48
CA ASN A 573 -10.50 -4.73 -14.94
C ASN A 573 -11.04 -3.46 -15.62
N ARG A 574 -11.29 -3.54 -16.93
CA ARG A 574 -11.73 -2.40 -17.73
C ARG A 574 -13.07 -1.83 -17.28
N THR A 575 -14.01 -2.65 -16.83
CA THR A 575 -15.32 -2.17 -16.39
C THR A 575 -15.22 -1.40 -15.07
N ILE A 576 -14.43 -1.88 -14.10
CA ILE A 576 -14.20 -1.17 -12.83
C ILE A 576 -13.61 0.21 -13.10
N VAL A 577 -12.55 0.27 -13.89
CA VAL A 577 -11.87 1.52 -14.24
C VAL A 577 -12.77 2.43 -15.08
N SER A 578 -13.55 1.89 -16.02
CA SER A 578 -14.47 2.69 -16.83
C SER A 578 -15.53 3.38 -15.98
N ILE A 579 -16.13 2.65 -15.01
CA ILE A 579 -17.08 3.21 -14.06
C ILE A 579 -16.41 4.26 -13.19
N LEU A 580 -15.21 3.96 -12.66
CA LEU A 580 -14.45 4.90 -11.83
C LEU A 580 -14.09 6.18 -12.61
N SER A 581 -13.61 6.07 -13.85
CA SER A 581 -13.28 7.21 -14.71
C SER A 581 -14.51 8.08 -14.97
N ALA A 582 -15.65 7.45 -15.31
CA ALA A 582 -16.90 8.15 -15.53
C ALA A 582 -17.38 8.85 -14.25
N ALA A 583 -17.33 8.16 -13.10
CA ALA A 583 -17.74 8.70 -11.82
C ALA A 583 -16.83 9.84 -11.36
N LEU A 584 -15.53 9.77 -11.56
CA LEU A 584 -14.59 10.84 -11.20
C LEU A 584 -14.63 12.02 -12.19
N GLY A 585 -15.19 11.82 -13.38
CA GLY A 585 -15.22 12.84 -14.44
C GLY A 585 -13.85 13.16 -15.03
N SER A 586 -12.89 12.24 -14.90
CA SER A 586 -11.52 12.40 -15.39
C SER A 586 -11.01 11.10 -16.05
N PRO A 587 -10.22 11.18 -17.14
CA PRO A 587 -9.50 10.02 -17.65
C PRO A 587 -8.58 9.43 -16.58
N LEU A 588 -8.59 8.09 -16.46
CA LEU A 588 -7.71 7.37 -15.56
C LEU A 588 -6.44 6.94 -16.30
N LEU A 589 -5.29 7.27 -15.73
CA LEU A 589 -3.99 6.80 -16.17
C LEU A 589 -3.69 5.46 -15.48
N ILE A 590 -3.54 4.40 -16.25
CA ILE A 590 -3.31 3.05 -15.75
C ILE A 590 -1.99 2.54 -16.29
N PRO A 591 -1.09 2.03 -15.45
CA PRO A 591 0.11 1.36 -15.93
C PRO A 591 -0.21 0.27 -16.98
N ALA A 592 0.45 0.33 -18.13
CA ALA A 592 0.17 -0.52 -19.30
C ALA A 592 0.22 -2.02 -18.98
N GLU A 593 1.14 -2.42 -18.10
CA GLU A 593 1.31 -3.78 -17.60
C GLU A 593 0.02 -4.36 -17.01
N TYR A 594 -0.77 -3.57 -16.27
CA TYR A 594 -2.03 -4.06 -15.69
C TYR A 594 -3.05 -4.46 -16.76
N LEU A 595 -3.07 -3.73 -17.89
CA LEU A 595 -3.99 -4.01 -18.99
C LEU A 595 -3.52 -5.19 -19.83
N GLU A 596 -2.20 -5.41 -19.91
CA GLU A 596 -1.60 -6.53 -20.64
C GLU A 596 -1.78 -7.86 -19.88
N MET A 597 -1.65 -7.83 -18.55
CA MET A 597 -1.96 -8.97 -17.69
C MET A 597 -3.43 -9.41 -17.82
N ALA A 598 -4.36 -8.46 -17.94
CA ALA A 598 -5.77 -8.77 -18.13
C ALA A 598 -6.03 -9.52 -19.44
N SER A 599 -5.43 -9.05 -20.56
CA SER A 599 -5.58 -9.72 -21.85
C SER A 599 -5.03 -11.15 -21.87
N ALA A 600 -3.88 -11.37 -21.25
CA ALA A 600 -3.26 -12.70 -21.19
C ALA A 600 -4.15 -13.72 -20.43
N ALA A 601 -4.73 -13.29 -19.30
CA ALA A 601 -5.64 -14.12 -18.52
C ALA A 601 -6.93 -14.47 -19.28
N GLU A 602 -7.46 -13.55 -20.09
CA GLU A 602 -8.65 -13.81 -20.92
C GLU A 602 -8.38 -14.82 -22.04
N ASP A 603 -7.21 -14.73 -22.68
CA ASP A 603 -6.84 -15.63 -23.77
C ASP A 603 -6.57 -17.06 -23.26
N GLU A 604 -5.92 -17.22 -22.11
CA GLU A 604 -5.75 -18.53 -21.47
C GLU A 604 -7.08 -19.17 -21.06
N ALA A 605 -8.03 -18.38 -20.55
CA ALA A 605 -9.35 -18.86 -20.19
C ALA A 605 -10.15 -19.32 -21.43
N ARG A 606 -10.02 -18.61 -22.56
CA ARG A 606 -10.63 -18.98 -23.85
C ARG A 606 -10.01 -20.27 -24.41
N ASP A 607 -8.69 -20.40 -24.33
CA ASP A 607 -7.99 -21.59 -24.80
C ASP A 607 -8.31 -22.82 -23.95
N SER A 608 -8.43 -22.66 -22.64
CA SER A 608 -8.85 -23.73 -21.72
C SER A 608 -10.28 -24.18 -22.00
N ALA A 609 -11.19 -23.25 -22.30
CA ALA A 609 -12.56 -23.56 -22.70
C ALA A 609 -12.63 -24.29 -24.06
N ARG A 610 -11.74 -23.96 -25.00
CA ARG A 610 -11.63 -24.67 -26.30
C ARG A 610 -11.07 -26.09 -26.15
N ARG A 611 -10.10 -26.30 -25.27
CA ARG A 611 -9.52 -27.64 -25.01
C ARG A 611 -10.44 -28.56 -24.20
N GLY A 612 -11.32 -28.00 -23.37
CA GLY A 612 -12.34 -28.75 -22.62
C GLY A 612 -13.51 -29.27 -23.46
N ALA A 613 -13.68 -28.78 -24.69
CA ALA A 613 -14.70 -29.24 -25.63
C ALA A 613 -14.17 -30.36 -26.54
N GLY A 614 -13.77 -31.49 -25.95
CA GLY A 614 -13.48 -32.71 -26.71
C GLY A 614 -14.73 -33.33 -27.34
N PRO A 615 -14.61 -34.12 -28.43
CA PRO A 615 -15.76 -34.66 -29.14
C PRO A 615 -16.51 -35.66 -28.26
N ARG A 616 -17.82 -35.46 -28.09
CA ARG A 616 -18.72 -36.40 -27.40
C ARG A 616 -18.64 -37.78 -28.07
N SER A 617 -17.97 -38.73 -27.41
CA SER A 617 -18.08 -40.15 -27.75
C SER A 617 -19.46 -40.66 -27.32
N ASN A 618 -20.23 -41.17 -28.27
CA ASN A 618 -21.53 -41.80 -28.05
C ASN A 618 -21.44 -42.94 -27.02
N PRO A 619 -22.39 -43.08 -26.07
CA PRO A 619 -22.43 -44.23 -25.21
C PRO A 619 -23.06 -45.41 -25.95
N THR A 620 -22.25 -46.44 -26.22
CA THR A 620 -22.76 -47.77 -26.57
C THR A 620 -23.54 -48.34 -25.40
N GLN A 621 -24.81 -48.63 -25.65
CA GLN A 621 -25.67 -49.48 -24.83
C GLN A 621 -24.98 -50.81 -24.52
N ASN A 622 -24.95 -51.20 -23.25
CA ASN A 622 -25.23 -52.56 -22.80
C ASN A 622 -25.16 -52.65 -21.27
N GLY A 623 -26.18 -53.25 -20.65
CA GLY A 623 -26.00 -53.93 -19.35
C GLY A 623 -27.02 -53.62 -18.26
N LYS A 624 -28.16 -54.32 -18.34
CA LYS A 624 -28.95 -54.91 -17.23
C LYS A 624 -29.37 -54.05 -16.03
N ILE A 625 -30.68 -53.82 -16.03
CA ILE A 625 -31.54 -53.48 -14.89
C ILE A 625 -31.74 -54.75 -14.04
N ASP A 626 -31.58 -54.64 -12.72
CA ASP A 626 -32.28 -55.47 -11.74
C ASP A 626 -32.88 -54.56 -10.64
N PRO A 627 -34.19 -54.66 -10.33
CA PRO A 627 -34.85 -53.81 -9.35
C PRO A 627 -35.09 -54.55 -8.04
N ARG A 628 -34.69 -53.97 -6.90
CA ARG A 628 -35.34 -54.07 -5.57
C ARG A 628 -34.40 -53.58 -4.45
N SER A 629 -34.62 -52.37 -3.97
CA SER A 629 -34.72 -52.07 -2.53
C SER A 629 -35.08 -50.60 -2.34
N LEU A 630 -36.38 -50.36 -2.16
CA LEU A 630 -36.91 -49.14 -1.57
C LEU A 630 -36.75 -49.25 -0.05
N SER A 631 -35.97 -48.36 0.55
CA SER A 631 -36.22 -47.90 1.92
C SER A 631 -35.46 -46.62 2.25
N THR A 632 -36.25 -45.63 2.68
CA THR A 632 -35.95 -44.58 3.67
C THR A 632 -34.85 -43.58 3.34
N ALA A 633 -35.31 -42.42 2.88
CA ALA A 633 -34.59 -41.16 2.92
C ALA A 633 -34.33 -40.75 4.39
N SER A 634 -33.06 -40.66 4.78
CA SER A 634 -32.62 -39.87 5.92
C SER A 634 -31.69 -38.77 5.43
N SER A 635 -32.07 -37.54 5.72
CA SER A 635 -31.29 -36.31 5.57
C SER A 635 -29.92 -36.44 6.25
N GLY A 636 -28.87 -36.48 5.43
CA GLY A 636 -27.48 -36.35 5.86
C GLY A 636 -26.77 -35.35 4.97
N PHE A 637 -27.01 -34.05 5.18
CA PHE A 637 -26.16 -33.00 4.63
C PHE A 637 -24.82 -33.04 5.39
N GLY A 638 -23.91 -33.90 4.91
CA GLY A 638 -22.52 -33.83 5.26
C GLY A 638 -21.95 -32.50 4.79
N SER A 639 -21.58 -31.65 5.75
CA SER A 639 -20.76 -30.46 5.56
C SER A 639 -19.44 -30.87 4.91
N ARG A 640 -19.40 -30.85 3.57
CA ARG A 640 -18.14 -30.76 2.84
C ARG A 640 -17.70 -29.31 2.96
N SER A 641 -16.64 -29.11 3.73
CA SER A 641 -15.83 -27.89 3.71
C SER A 641 -15.55 -27.51 2.25
N PRO A 642 -15.73 -26.24 1.84
CA PRO A 642 -15.34 -25.83 0.51
C PRO A 642 -13.83 -26.06 0.34
N PRO A 643 -13.36 -26.53 -0.82
CA PRO A 643 -11.94 -26.68 -1.07
C PRO A 643 -11.26 -25.31 -0.98
N ALA A 644 -10.05 -25.32 -0.41
CA ALA A 644 -9.18 -24.16 -0.30
C ALA A 644 -8.99 -23.46 -1.66
N ASP A 645 -8.87 -22.14 -1.59
CA ASP A 645 -8.60 -21.18 -2.68
C ASP A 645 -7.75 -21.78 -3.82
N ASP A 646 -8.41 -22.14 -4.91
CA ASP A 646 -7.78 -22.45 -6.19
C ASP A 646 -8.04 -21.32 -7.20
N SER A 647 -7.98 -20.08 -6.72
CA SER A 647 -7.94 -18.90 -7.58
C SER A 647 -6.53 -18.72 -8.11
N MET A 648 -6.27 -19.30 -9.29
CA MET A 648 -5.24 -18.87 -10.23
C MET A 648 -3.79 -18.86 -9.70
N ARG A 649 -3.28 -20.05 -9.37
CA ARG A 649 -1.83 -20.33 -9.29
C ARG A 649 -1.24 -20.53 -10.68
N LEU A 650 -1.31 -19.51 -11.53
CA LEU A 650 -0.58 -19.49 -12.79
C LEU A 650 0.66 -18.61 -12.60
N ALA A 651 1.81 -19.17 -12.96
CA ALA A 651 3.13 -18.55 -12.95
C ALA A 651 3.21 -17.41 -14.00
N VAL A 652 2.38 -16.39 -13.84
CA VAL A 652 2.47 -15.14 -14.60
C VAL A 652 3.71 -14.42 -14.07
N LYS A 653 4.64 -14.08 -14.96
CA LYS A 653 5.81 -13.24 -14.62
C LYS A 653 5.32 -12.06 -13.77
N PRO A 654 5.86 -11.86 -12.55
CA PRO A 654 5.38 -10.79 -11.70
C PRO A 654 5.62 -9.47 -12.43
N GLY A 655 4.54 -8.74 -12.71
CA GLY A 655 4.64 -7.36 -13.20
C GLY A 655 5.44 -6.51 -12.21
N VAL A 656 5.96 -5.38 -12.68
CA VAL A 656 6.83 -4.53 -11.88
C VAL A 656 6.03 -3.94 -10.73
N CYS A 657 6.47 -4.20 -9.49
CA CYS A 657 5.85 -3.60 -8.32
C CYS A 657 6.14 -2.09 -8.32
N ARG A 658 5.09 -1.26 -8.42
CA ARG A 658 5.24 0.19 -8.55
C ARG A 658 5.78 0.86 -7.29
N GLN A 659 5.45 0.31 -6.13
CA GLN A 659 6.06 0.72 -4.86
C GLN A 659 7.57 0.52 -4.93
N LEU A 660 8.06 -0.66 -5.35
CA LEU A 660 9.51 -0.91 -5.47
C LEU A 660 10.20 0.02 -6.45
N LEU A 661 9.60 0.23 -7.62
CA LEU A 661 10.14 1.19 -8.59
C LEU A 661 10.19 2.60 -8.00
N GLY A 662 9.11 3.03 -7.34
CA GLY A 662 9.04 4.29 -6.61
C GLY A 662 10.13 4.44 -5.55
N THR A 663 10.38 3.40 -4.77
CA THR A 663 11.44 3.34 -3.76
C THR A 663 12.82 3.45 -4.41
N ALA A 664 13.08 2.73 -5.50
CA ALA A 664 14.35 2.83 -6.22
C ALA A 664 14.59 4.25 -6.77
N LEU A 665 13.57 4.85 -7.40
CA LEU A 665 13.65 6.20 -7.96
C LEU A 665 13.79 7.27 -6.86
N TYR A 666 13.10 7.10 -5.73
CA TYR A 666 13.25 7.95 -4.55
C TYR A 666 14.68 7.88 -4.01
N THR A 667 15.22 6.67 -3.88
CA THR A 667 16.58 6.44 -3.41
C THR A 667 17.61 7.12 -4.30
N LEU A 668 17.47 7.00 -5.61
CA LEU A 668 18.31 7.72 -6.56
C LEU A 668 18.19 9.23 -6.40
N ALA A 669 16.97 9.75 -6.29
CA ALA A 669 16.75 11.19 -6.16
C ALA A 669 17.46 11.79 -4.93
N MET A 670 17.41 11.08 -3.80
CA MET A 670 18.09 11.49 -2.58
C MET A 670 19.62 11.38 -2.70
N GLN A 671 20.11 10.29 -3.31
CA GLN A 671 21.55 10.10 -3.55
C GLN A 671 22.12 11.22 -4.43
N PHE A 672 21.50 11.53 -5.57
CA PHE A 672 21.93 12.60 -6.48
C PHE A 672 21.86 14.00 -5.85
N ARG A 673 20.93 14.24 -4.93
CA ARG A 673 20.88 15.51 -4.19
C ARG A 673 22.07 15.67 -3.25
N SER A 674 22.50 14.58 -2.62
CA SER A 674 23.66 14.59 -1.74
C SER A 674 24.98 14.72 -2.52
N ASP A 675 25.04 14.18 -3.74
CA ASP A 675 26.25 14.15 -4.57
C ASP A 675 26.21 15.16 -5.73
N ARG A 676 26.74 16.36 -5.48
CA ARG A 676 26.80 17.43 -6.49
C ARG A 676 27.67 17.09 -7.71
N ARG A 677 28.54 16.07 -7.66
CA ARG A 677 29.43 15.69 -8.77
C ARG A 677 28.71 14.85 -9.82
N ALA A 678 27.68 14.10 -9.43
CA ALA A 678 26.94 13.20 -10.32
C ALA A 678 26.03 13.94 -11.33
N ALA A 679 25.78 15.24 -11.14
CA ALA A 679 24.95 16.04 -12.04
C ALA A 679 25.54 16.17 -13.45
N ASP A 680 26.88 16.13 -13.58
CA ASP A 680 27.58 16.21 -14.87
C ASP A 680 27.51 14.88 -15.66
N GLU A 681 27.26 13.75 -14.99
CA GLU A 681 27.13 12.40 -15.60
C GLU A 681 25.68 12.07 -16.03
N ALA A 682 24.76 13.03 -15.90
CA ALA A 682 23.33 12.82 -16.14
C ALA A 682 22.96 12.47 -17.61
N THR A 683 23.90 12.56 -18.56
CA THR A 683 23.67 12.25 -19.98
C THR A 683 23.47 10.76 -20.27
N GLU A 684 23.89 9.87 -19.37
CA GLU A 684 23.78 8.40 -19.55
C GLU A 684 22.66 7.76 -18.72
N LEU A 685 21.87 8.56 -18.01
CA LEU A 685 20.81 8.05 -17.14
C LEU A 685 19.60 7.57 -17.93
N HIS A 686 18.94 6.54 -17.41
CA HIS A 686 17.67 6.05 -17.89
C HIS A 686 16.62 7.19 -17.85
N PRO A 687 15.76 7.35 -18.87
CA PRO A 687 14.81 8.47 -18.96
C PRO A 687 13.92 8.64 -17.71
N MET A 688 13.55 7.53 -17.06
CA MET A 688 12.77 7.55 -15.83
C MET A 688 13.52 8.22 -14.68
N VAL A 689 14.82 7.95 -14.54
CA VAL A 689 15.67 8.55 -13.52
C VAL A 689 15.82 10.03 -13.80
N THR A 690 16.10 10.40 -15.05
CA THR A 690 16.19 11.82 -15.45
C THR A 690 14.87 12.56 -15.19
N ALA A 691 13.72 11.93 -15.45
CA ALA A 691 12.41 12.52 -15.18
C ALA A 691 12.18 12.76 -13.68
N VAL A 692 12.53 11.79 -12.83
CA VAL A 692 12.43 11.93 -11.37
C VAL A 692 13.40 13.00 -10.86
N LEU A 693 14.64 13.01 -11.32
CA LEU A 693 15.63 14.00 -10.91
C LEU A 693 15.21 15.42 -11.31
N ARG A 694 14.62 15.61 -12.49
CA ARG A 694 14.02 16.90 -12.88
C ARG A 694 12.84 17.25 -11.99
N HIS A 695 11.93 16.30 -11.77
CA HIS A 695 10.76 16.49 -10.92
C HIS A 695 11.17 16.94 -9.53
N VAL A 696 12.09 16.22 -8.88
CA VAL A 696 12.60 16.51 -7.54
C VAL A 696 13.56 17.72 -7.53
N GLY A 697 13.79 18.38 -8.68
CA GLY A 697 14.63 19.59 -8.79
C GLY A 697 16.14 19.32 -8.64
N ALA A 698 16.58 18.07 -8.73
CA ALA A 698 17.99 17.70 -8.69
C ALA A 698 18.74 18.02 -9.99
N LEU A 699 18.04 18.16 -11.13
CA LEU A 699 18.60 18.59 -12.42
C LEU A 699 18.02 19.95 -12.85
N SER A 700 18.86 20.83 -13.41
CA SER A 700 18.44 22.13 -13.97
C SER A 700 18.06 22.03 -15.44
N ASP A 701 17.06 22.80 -15.88
CA ASP A 701 16.58 22.84 -17.27
C ASP A 701 17.62 23.35 -18.29
N ASN A 702 18.67 24.05 -17.83
CA ASN A 702 19.67 24.67 -18.71
C ASN A 702 20.54 23.67 -19.50
N HIS A 703 20.58 22.39 -19.12
CA HIS A 703 21.34 21.36 -19.83
C HIS A 703 20.61 20.76 -21.06
N ALA A 704 19.36 21.17 -21.34
CA ALA A 704 18.49 20.50 -22.32
C ALA A 704 18.39 21.20 -23.69
N THR A 705 19.51 21.53 -24.35
CA THR A 705 19.48 22.12 -25.71
C THR A 705 19.64 21.14 -26.88
N GLN A 706 19.78 19.81 -26.68
CA GLN A 706 20.03 18.90 -27.82
C GLN A 706 19.22 17.59 -27.91
N VAL A 707 18.31 17.28 -26.98
CA VAL A 707 17.45 16.09 -27.13
C VAL A 707 15.99 16.55 -27.29
N ALA A 708 15.42 16.31 -28.47
CA ALA A 708 14.03 16.61 -28.79
C ALA A 708 13.10 15.90 -27.80
N GLN A 709 12.50 16.66 -26.87
CA GLN A 709 11.54 16.12 -25.91
C GLN A 709 10.20 15.81 -26.60
N PRO A 710 9.64 14.60 -26.45
CA PRO A 710 8.22 14.38 -26.67
C PRO A 710 7.45 15.05 -25.54
N ARG A 711 6.61 16.04 -25.85
CA ARG A 711 5.72 16.73 -24.88
C ARG A 711 4.79 15.78 -24.09
N ASP A 712 4.70 14.52 -24.47
CA ASP A 712 3.85 13.49 -23.85
C ASP A 712 4.52 12.76 -22.66
N GLU A 713 5.86 12.76 -22.54
CA GLU A 713 6.57 12.06 -21.44
C GLU A 713 6.28 12.67 -20.06
N ILE A 714 6.17 14.01 -19.99
CA ILE A 714 5.84 14.71 -18.74
C ILE A 714 4.42 14.38 -18.27
N ARG A 715 3.51 14.01 -19.18
CA ARG A 715 2.10 13.77 -18.85
C ARG A 715 1.86 12.42 -18.18
N THR A 716 2.65 11.39 -18.50
CA THR A 716 2.46 10.02 -17.98
C THR A 716 3.43 9.61 -16.88
N GLY A 717 4.50 10.40 -16.65
CA GLY A 717 5.54 10.08 -15.67
C GLY A 717 6.46 8.96 -16.17
N PRO A 718 7.27 8.33 -15.30
CA PRO A 718 8.13 7.22 -15.67
C PRO A 718 7.32 5.94 -15.96
N LEU A 719 6.01 5.98 -15.69
CA LEU A 719 5.11 4.88 -15.95
C LEU A 719 4.58 4.98 -17.37
N ASN A 720 4.80 3.93 -18.17
CA ASN A 720 4.06 3.75 -19.41
C ASN A 720 2.57 3.53 -19.07
N CYS A 721 1.77 4.58 -19.14
CA CYS A 721 0.35 4.56 -18.78
C CYS A 721 -0.54 4.60 -20.02
N LYS A 722 -1.60 3.79 -20.00
CA LYS A 722 -2.71 3.90 -20.95
C LYS A 722 -3.82 4.72 -20.30
N SER A 723 -4.38 5.67 -21.06
CA SER A 723 -5.52 6.46 -20.62
C SER A 723 -6.81 5.70 -20.89
N VAL A 724 -7.64 5.54 -19.88
CA VAL A 724 -9.01 5.01 -20.01
C VAL A 724 -9.99 6.11 -19.65
N ALA A 725 -10.86 6.46 -20.59
CA ALA A 725 -11.85 7.52 -20.43
C ALA A 725 -13.24 7.00 -20.81
N HIS A 726 -14.22 7.23 -19.93
CA HIS A 726 -15.64 7.00 -20.23
C HIS A 726 -16.46 8.25 -19.88
N LEU A 727 -16.07 9.38 -20.46
CA LEU A 727 -16.56 10.72 -20.10
C LEU A 727 -18.02 10.98 -20.47
N GLU A 728 -18.61 10.20 -21.38
CA GLU A 728 -20.01 10.36 -21.80
C GLU A 728 -21.00 10.23 -20.64
N LEU A 729 -20.62 9.47 -19.60
CA LEU A 729 -21.44 9.27 -18.40
C LEU A 729 -21.07 10.20 -17.24
N ALA A 730 -20.05 11.05 -17.40
CA ALA A 730 -19.60 11.92 -16.32
C ALA A 730 -20.68 12.92 -15.88
N GLY A 731 -21.50 13.42 -16.81
CA GLY A 731 -22.65 14.26 -16.49
C GLY A 731 -23.70 13.52 -15.66
N VAL A 732 -23.98 12.26 -15.99
CA VAL A 732 -24.92 11.41 -15.26
C VAL A 732 -24.44 11.17 -13.83
N TYR A 733 -23.17 10.81 -13.65
CA TYR A 733 -22.61 10.58 -12.31
C TYR A 733 -22.47 11.87 -11.50
N THR A 734 -22.27 13.02 -12.15
CA THR A 734 -22.27 14.31 -11.45
C THR A 734 -23.65 14.60 -10.85
N ALA A 735 -24.74 14.29 -11.56
CA ALA A 735 -26.09 14.39 -11.02
C ALA A 735 -26.35 13.35 -9.90
N LEU A 736 -25.89 12.11 -10.09
CA LEU A 736 -26.04 11.04 -9.09
C LEU A 736 -25.26 11.32 -7.80
N ALA A 737 -24.10 11.97 -7.88
CA ALA A 737 -23.26 12.29 -6.73
C ALA A 737 -23.99 13.17 -5.71
N LEU A 738 -24.71 14.20 -6.16
CA LEU A 738 -25.48 15.08 -5.28
C LEU A 738 -26.55 14.32 -4.50
N GLU A 739 -27.21 13.37 -5.15
CA GLU A 739 -28.25 12.55 -4.51
C GLU A 739 -27.66 11.47 -3.59
N TYR A 740 -26.54 10.86 -4.01
CA TYR A 740 -25.78 9.94 -3.18
C TYR A 740 -25.35 10.59 -1.87
N GLU A 741 -24.79 11.80 -1.92
CA GLU A 741 -24.38 12.57 -0.74
C GLU A 741 -25.55 12.87 0.20
N ARG A 742 -26.73 13.22 -0.33
CA ARG A 742 -27.94 13.41 0.48
C ARG A 742 -28.35 12.14 1.22
N LEU A 743 -28.43 11.01 0.52
CA LEU A 743 -28.86 9.73 1.10
C LEU A 743 -27.88 9.17 2.13
N VAL A 744 -26.58 9.43 1.94
CA VAL A 744 -25.51 9.09 2.89
C VAL A 744 -25.79 9.67 4.28
N HIS A 745 -26.36 10.87 4.37
CA HIS A 745 -26.66 11.54 5.64
C HIS A 745 -27.96 11.00 6.28
N VAL A 746 -28.93 10.57 5.47
CA VAL A 746 -30.20 9.99 5.95
C VAL A 746 -29.96 8.67 6.69
N GLY A 747 -29.06 7.82 6.21
CA GLY A 747 -28.73 6.54 6.85
C GLY A 747 -27.94 6.62 8.16
N GLU A 748 -27.47 7.81 8.56
CA GLU A 748 -26.78 8.02 9.84
C GLU A 748 -27.73 8.51 10.95
N LEU A 749 -28.90 9.05 10.60
CA LEU A 749 -29.93 9.49 11.54
C LEU A 749 -30.59 8.31 12.28
N ASP A 750 -30.80 7.18 11.61
CA ASP A 750 -31.40 5.96 12.20
C ASP A 750 -30.61 5.44 13.41
N ARG A 751 -29.29 5.65 13.46
CA ARG A 751 -28.45 5.19 14.57
C ARG A 751 -28.60 6.07 15.83
N ALA A 752 -28.85 7.37 15.65
CA ALA A 752 -29.09 8.29 16.77
C ALA A 752 -30.44 8.03 17.44
N GLU A 753 -31.47 7.62 16.69
CA GLU A 753 -32.74 7.15 17.25
C GLU A 753 -32.58 5.78 17.93
N MET A 754 -31.79 4.86 17.36
CA MET A 754 -31.56 3.54 17.97
C MET A 754 -30.74 3.62 19.27
N GLU A 755 -29.70 4.48 19.33
CA GLU A 755 -28.89 4.69 20.53
C GLU A 755 -29.60 5.53 21.60
N SER A 756 -30.51 6.44 21.23
CA SER A 756 -31.38 7.13 22.21
C SER A 756 -32.44 6.20 22.80
N THR A 757 -32.93 5.22 22.04
CA THR A 757 -33.90 4.23 22.53
C THR A 757 -33.26 3.25 23.53
N ILE A 758 -31.98 2.92 23.38
CA ILE A 758 -31.24 2.06 24.33
C ILE A 758 -30.88 2.81 25.62
N ASN A 759 -30.61 4.11 25.55
CA ASN A 759 -30.31 4.94 26.74
C ASN A 759 -31.53 5.44 27.51
N HIS A 760 -32.76 5.19 27.02
CA HIS A 760 -34.00 5.58 27.69
C HIS A 760 -34.84 4.41 28.26
N SER A 761 -34.31 3.18 28.29
CA SER A 761 -34.98 2.03 28.92
C SER A 761 -34.31 1.52 30.21
N VAL A 762 -33.55 2.34 30.93
CA VAL A 762 -33.04 2.02 32.27
C VAL A 762 -33.52 3.06 33.29
N ALA A 763 -34.81 3.02 33.61
CA ALA A 763 -35.35 3.64 34.82
C ALA A 763 -36.76 3.12 35.12
N LEU A 764 -36.91 1.83 35.44
CA LEU A 764 -38.05 1.37 36.25
C LEU A 764 -37.58 0.33 37.29
N PRO A 765 -38.12 0.40 38.52
CA PRO A 765 -37.61 -0.36 39.66
C PRO A 765 -38.08 -1.82 39.60
N MET A 766 -37.18 -2.72 39.97
CA MET A 766 -37.51 -4.13 40.21
C MET A 766 -38.66 -4.30 41.22
N PRO A 767 -39.53 -5.30 41.02
CA PRO A 767 -40.00 -6.12 42.10
C PRO A 767 -39.30 -7.49 42.05
N VAL A 768 -38.67 -7.81 43.17
CA VAL A 768 -38.21 -9.15 43.54
C VAL A 768 -39.41 -10.10 43.55
N CYS A 769 -39.35 -11.23 42.83
CA CYS A 769 -39.86 -12.53 43.28
C CYS A 769 -39.51 -13.69 42.32
N LEU A 770 -38.73 -14.64 42.87
CA LEU A 770 -38.87 -16.11 42.81
C LEU A 770 -38.69 -16.89 41.49
N LEU A 771 -37.55 -17.60 41.44
CA LEU A 771 -37.35 -19.04 41.13
C LEU A 771 -38.34 -19.74 40.17
N SER A 772 -37.81 -20.18 39.02
CA SER A 772 -37.76 -21.59 38.58
C SER A 772 -36.82 -21.76 37.40
#